data_AF-A0A8H3U938-F1
#
_entry.id   AF-A0A8H3U938-F1
#
_cell.length_a   1.000
_cell.length_b   1.000
_cell.length_c   1.000
_cell.angle_alpha   90.00
_cell.angle_beta   90.00
_cell.angle_gamma   90.00
#
_symmetry.space_group_name_H-M   'P 1'
#
loop_
_entity.id
_entity.type
_entity.pdbx_description
1 polymer ?
#
loop_
_entity_poly.entity_id
_entity_poly.type
_entity_poly.pdbx_seq_one_letter_code
_entity_poly.pdbx_strand_id
1 'polypeptide(L)'
;MKLFILTAGSFLASVTAFPQNIARDLPRNSTIPALPSTSTRVRLNPAAIRNSDDDDYVNWTVPEAAQADFAAGNGTSLSFSLAAVGGKLGGNYNKVAYARMISSLGERVVGEGISTKSNAGASAGGIPLALTISGLPTGQHTILAWHNAWEKISKTASVSVSVDGKEVGQKVGQSVRLDNIWEAATSYTSFSATEGKPVKIVYTSDKAGDGRVFLNGFEIDTPSVENQISFPVPEHRNERVQFSSGSVAVSWRAAHTKGATYNTYLGTSASGLQSVATGLSSTSTKFEGLNTQDTFYWRVDVVSANTAYIGRTFMFRGAALAFPGAEGYGRFARGGRGGKVIHVTSLDDTEAEGTLRYALTKATGPRTVVFDVGGVITTTSRLSVSGKYITLAGQTAPGKGIIIQGYPLGLTGATDIIFRHIRVRPGTSSKQTLDGMGMQGSNHAIFDRCSMGWTMDESFSSRDGHNITLQRSMISEPLNIAGHKNYPAGTAHGYAASIGGDVGSFHHNLIAHAEGRSWSMAGGVDADAAFAGRLDIRNNVVYNFGGRVTDGGAHQANFVGNLYKHGPASTLTYAFRPNYEDDMPGTQQYHCSGNAMPGFFDEKSVQYVEDGTGGGKKSTAGPKNIACSADITIAKVAYQKFFPKPFFDSFVTTQSASEAYKIVLSDSGVAQPVQDSHDKRIVSETLQGNATYTGSVGHKRGIIDKTADVGGLEDFPKTTRPKTWDANGDGIADWWDGSTGGDGYTPLEGYLNFMAEPHVLVSPASEAVIDLAGLAMGFVKPSFKVDGAKIGTVVVEGVKARYSAKSIGIEHLTVSIEDGDGSKWSRPFGVAIFEGGSKSV
;
A
#
# COMPACT_ATOMS: atom_id res chain seq x y z
N MET A 1 -64.24 -18.68 -25.67
CA MET A 1 -64.57 -17.24 -25.57
C MET A 1 -63.34 -16.51 -25.06
N LYS A 2 -63.09 -15.28 -25.54
CA LYS A 2 -62.10 -14.25 -25.11
C LYS A 2 -61.50 -14.41 -23.68
N LEU A 3 -60.21 -14.10 -23.37
CA LEU A 3 -59.09 -13.52 -24.17
C LEU A 3 -57.76 -13.45 -23.35
N PHE A 4 -56.57 -13.63 -23.99
CA PHE A 4 -55.20 -13.25 -23.53
C PHE A 4 -54.69 -13.85 -22.18
N ILE A 5 -53.41 -13.85 -21.76
CA ILE A 5 -52.07 -13.37 -22.25
C ILE A 5 -51.00 -14.28 -21.56
N LEU A 6 -49.75 -14.54 -21.97
CA LEU A 6 -48.88 -14.33 -23.16
C LEU A 6 -47.81 -15.47 -23.15
N THR A 7 -46.94 -15.58 -24.16
CA THR A 7 -45.73 -16.45 -24.16
C THR A 7 -44.48 -15.70 -24.62
N ALA A 8 -43.35 -15.84 -23.90
CA ALA A 8 -42.04 -15.35 -24.34
C ALA A 8 -41.24 -16.47 -25.03
N GLY A 9 -40.65 -16.17 -26.19
CA GLY A 9 -39.90 -17.13 -27.01
C GLY A 9 -38.39 -17.10 -26.79
N SER A 10 -37.74 -18.22 -27.09
CA SER A 10 -36.29 -18.41 -26.94
C SER A 10 -35.47 -17.58 -27.94
N PHE A 11 -34.31 -17.09 -27.50
CA PHE A 11 -33.23 -16.65 -28.39
C PHE A 11 -32.01 -17.56 -28.18
N LEU A 12 -31.48 -18.14 -29.26
CA LEU A 12 -30.18 -18.82 -29.24
C LEU A 12 -29.07 -17.78 -29.42
N ALA A 13 -28.06 -17.82 -28.55
CA ALA A 13 -26.80 -17.13 -28.76
C ALA A 13 -25.81 -18.10 -29.44
N SER A 14 -25.33 -17.75 -30.64
CA SER A 14 -24.34 -18.53 -31.36
C SER A 14 -22.93 -18.30 -30.78
N VAL A 15 -22.40 -19.28 -30.05
CA VAL A 15 -21.02 -19.24 -29.54
C VAL A 15 -20.04 -19.52 -30.68
N THR A 16 -19.33 -18.50 -31.15
CA THR A 16 -18.15 -18.65 -32.03
C THR A 16 -16.95 -19.10 -31.20
N ALA A 17 -16.41 -20.29 -31.49
CA ALA A 17 -15.30 -20.86 -30.74
C ALA A 17 -13.97 -20.12 -31.01
N PHE A 18 -13.22 -19.84 -29.95
CA PHE A 18 -11.79 -19.57 -30.00
C PHE A 18 -10.99 -20.84 -29.65
N PRO A 19 -9.81 -21.06 -30.25
CA PRO A 19 -9.03 -22.27 -30.00
C PRO A 19 -8.42 -22.28 -28.58
N GLN A 20 -8.56 -23.41 -27.90
CA GLN A 20 -7.81 -23.70 -26.66
C GLN A 20 -6.36 -24.14 -26.95
N ASN A 21 -5.57 -24.20 -25.88
CA ASN A 21 -4.25 -24.85 -25.78
C ASN A 21 -3.06 -24.13 -26.44
N ILE A 22 -2.46 -23.21 -25.66
CA ILE A 22 -1.00 -23.09 -25.57
C ILE A 22 -0.63 -23.42 -24.12
N ALA A 23 0.33 -24.32 -23.90
CA ALA A 23 0.76 -24.73 -22.57
C ALA A 23 1.51 -23.58 -21.85
N ARG A 24 1.26 -23.41 -20.55
CA ARG A 24 1.84 -22.32 -19.74
C ARG A 24 3.23 -22.68 -19.19
N ASP A 25 4.25 -22.65 -20.03
CA ASP A 25 5.64 -22.51 -19.59
C ASP A 25 6.09 -21.05 -19.74
N LEU A 26 5.87 -20.25 -18.67
CA LEU A 26 6.46 -18.92 -18.53
C LEU A 26 7.71 -19.02 -17.65
N PRO A 27 8.87 -18.49 -18.07
CA PRO A 27 10.09 -18.58 -17.29
C PRO A 27 9.94 -17.81 -15.96
N ARG A 28 10.20 -18.50 -14.84
CA ARG A 28 9.95 -18.03 -13.45
C ARG A 28 10.90 -16.91 -12.96
N ASN A 29 11.22 -15.94 -13.82
CA ASN A 29 12.18 -14.87 -13.52
C ASN A 29 11.84 -13.55 -14.26
N SER A 30 10.57 -13.13 -14.24
CA SER A 30 10.15 -11.85 -14.81
C SER A 30 10.60 -10.66 -13.95
N THR A 31 11.74 -10.08 -14.29
CA THR A 31 11.96 -8.64 -14.13
C THR A 31 10.90 -7.86 -14.92
N ILE A 32 10.76 -6.55 -14.63
CA ILE A 32 9.83 -5.68 -15.36
C ILE A 32 10.18 -5.73 -16.86
N PRO A 33 9.24 -6.05 -17.78
CA PRO A 33 9.57 -6.17 -19.19
C PRO A 33 10.00 -4.82 -19.77
N ALA A 34 11.26 -4.74 -20.19
CA ALA A 34 11.82 -3.57 -20.85
C ALA A 34 11.07 -3.26 -22.15
N LEU A 35 10.89 -1.97 -22.45
CA LEU A 35 10.22 -1.52 -23.68
C LEU A 35 11.09 -1.81 -24.93
N PRO A 36 10.59 -2.57 -25.92
CA PRO A 36 11.29 -2.79 -27.18
C PRO A 36 10.93 -1.70 -28.19
N SER A 37 11.69 -0.60 -28.18
CA SER A 37 11.75 0.36 -29.29
C SER A 37 13.18 0.87 -29.47
N THR A 38 13.55 1.29 -30.68
CA THR A 38 14.91 1.73 -31.05
C THR A 38 15.35 3.05 -30.40
N SER A 39 14.52 3.64 -29.57
CA SER A 39 14.69 4.94 -28.92
C SER A 39 15.45 4.83 -27.59
N THR A 40 16.71 5.28 -27.55
CA THR A 40 17.49 5.32 -26.30
C THR A 40 17.06 6.50 -25.42
N ARG A 41 16.55 6.22 -24.21
CA ARG A 41 16.14 7.22 -23.22
C ARG A 41 17.14 7.31 -22.07
N VAL A 42 17.54 8.52 -21.67
CA VAL A 42 18.55 8.75 -20.63
C VAL A 42 18.09 9.80 -19.63
N ARG A 43 18.12 9.48 -18.33
CA ARG A 43 17.96 10.43 -17.21
C ARG A 43 19.33 10.81 -16.66
N LEU A 44 19.57 12.10 -16.41
CA LEU A 44 20.81 12.59 -15.81
C LEU A 44 20.66 12.70 -14.29
N ASN A 45 21.24 11.76 -13.56
CA ASN A 45 21.16 11.64 -12.11
C ASN A 45 22.44 12.18 -11.45
N PRO A 46 22.40 13.32 -10.73
CA PRO A 46 23.58 13.85 -10.04
C PRO A 46 24.09 12.92 -8.93
N ALA A 47 25.39 12.59 -8.95
CA ALA A 47 26.00 11.62 -8.02
C ALA A 47 25.95 11.99 -6.52
N ALA A 48 25.56 13.23 -6.18
CA ALA A 48 25.31 13.67 -4.81
C ALA A 48 23.90 13.31 -4.29
N ILE A 49 23.05 12.73 -5.14
CA ILE A 49 21.65 12.39 -4.86
C ILE A 49 21.54 10.86 -4.83
N ARG A 50 20.66 10.33 -3.97
CA ARG A 50 20.32 8.91 -4.00
C ARG A 50 19.68 8.59 -5.36
N ASN A 51 20.09 7.51 -6.01
CA ASN A 51 19.38 7.03 -7.21
C ASN A 51 17.97 6.53 -6.84
N SER A 52 16.99 6.76 -7.70
CA SER A 52 15.63 6.22 -7.56
C SER A 52 15.28 5.32 -8.75
N ASP A 53 14.76 4.12 -8.43
CA ASP A 53 14.43 3.08 -9.39
C ASP A 53 13.38 3.55 -10.41
N ASP A 54 13.71 3.41 -11.68
CA ASP A 54 12.98 3.92 -12.84
C ASP A 54 13.45 3.10 -14.05
N ASP A 55 12.65 2.15 -14.51
CA ASP A 55 13.02 1.28 -15.64
C ASP A 55 12.55 1.84 -16.99
N ASP A 56 11.99 3.06 -17.03
CA ASP A 56 11.55 3.72 -18.27
C ASP A 56 12.66 4.58 -18.90
N TYR A 57 13.70 4.91 -18.12
CA TYR A 57 14.90 5.67 -18.53
C TYR A 57 16.17 4.96 -18.10
N VAL A 58 17.20 4.97 -18.97
CA VAL A 58 18.54 4.57 -18.57
C VAL A 58 19.13 5.65 -17.64
N ASN A 59 19.49 5.26 -16.42
CA ASN A 59 20.01 6.21 -15.43
C ASN A 59 21.52 6.45 -15.58
N TRP A 60 21.90 7.64 -16.04
CA TRP A 60 23.30 8.09 -16.07
C TRP A 60 23.63 8.83 -14.78
N THR A 61 24.41 8.22 -13.90
CA THR A 61 24.95 8.91 -12.71
C THR A 61 26.12 9.84 -13.10
N VAL A 62 25.96 11.15 -12.90
CA VAL A 62 26.91 12.19 -13.32
C VAL A 62 27.64 12.81 -12.11
N PRO A 63 28.98 12.74 -12.03
CA PRO A 63 29.77 13.36 -10.97
C PRO A 63 30.00 14.87 -11.14
N GLU A 64 30.43 15.54 -10.07
CA GLU A 64 30.91 16.93 -10.11
C GLU A 64 32.34 17.03 -10.69
N ALA A 65 32.43 16.90 -12.02
CA ALA A 65 33.66 16.91 -12.80
C ALA A 65 33.56 17.85 -14.01
N ALA A 66 34.66 18.12 -14.71
CA ALA A 66 34.62 18.91 -15.96
C ALA A 66 33.87 18.18 -17.10
N GLN A 67 33.96 16.85 -17.10
CA GLN A 67 33.33 15.93 -18.04
C GLN A 67 32.87 14.68 -17.28
N ALA A 68 31.82 14.04 -17.78
CA ALA A 68 31.38 12.70 -17.41
C ALA A 68 31.13 11.90 -18.69
N ASP A 69 31.38 10.59 -18.66
CA ASP A 69 31.21 9.69 -19.79
C ASP A 69 30.32 8.50 -19.40
N PHE A 70 29.57 7.95 -20.36
CA PHE A 70 28.57 6.91 -20.12
C PHE A 70 28.36 6.00 -21.33
N ALA A 71 28.21 4.70 -21.11
CA ALA A 71 27.73 3.75 -22.10
C ALA A 71 26.30 3.35 -21.75
N ALA A 72 25.38 3.42 -22.72
CA ALA A 72 23.95 3.24 -22.46
C ALA A 72 23.56 1.83 -21.97
N GLY A 73 24.38 0.83 -22.32
CA GLY A 73 24.04 -0.58 -22.11
C GLY A 73 22.82 -1.00 -22.95
N ASN A 74 22.02 -1.91 -22.39
CA ASN A 74 20.72 -2.35 -22.91
C ASN A 74 20.70 -2.73 -24.40
N GLY A 75 21.78 -3.35 -24.89
CA GLY A 75 21.88 -3.86 -26.26
C GLY A 75 22.19 -2.82 -27.35
N THR A 76 22.49 -1.57 -26.98
CA THR A 76 22.89 -0.53 -27.93
C THR A 76 24.40 -0.30 -27.94
N SER A 77 24.94 0.17 -29.07
CA SER A 77 26.33 0.63 -29.23
C SER A 77 26.56 2.07 -28.75
N LEU A 78 25.55 2.72 -28.16
CA LEU A 78 25.61 4.15 -27.87
C LEU A 78 26.42 4.46 -26.61
N SER A 79 27.30 5.44 -26.75
CA SER A 79 27.96 6.10 -25.63
C SER A 79 27.84 7.61 -25.73
N PHE A 80 27.87 8.25 -24.57
CA PHE A 80 27.62 9.67 -24.37
C PHE A 80 28.73 10.28 -23.54
N SER A 81 29.08 11.53 -23.84
CA SER A 81 29.99 12.34 -23.03
C SER A 81 29.36 13.70 -22.78
N LEU A 82 29.25 14.10 -21.51
CA LEU A 82 28.68 15.38 -21.09
C LEU A 82 29.80 16.23 -20.50
N ALA A 83 29.99 17.46 -20.98
CA ALA A 83 31.06 18.35 -20.53
C ALA A 83 30.59 19.78 -20.29
N ALA A 84 31.10 20.41 -19.24
CA ALA A 84 30.92 21.85 -18.98
C ALA A 84 32.06 22.62 -19.63
N VAL A 85 31.78 23.40 -20.68
CA VAL A 85 32.80 24.01 -21.55
C VAL A 85 33.51 25.16 -20.82
N GLY A 86 34.60 24.84 -20.12
CA GLY A 86 35.36 25.76 -19.28
C GLY A 86 34.95 25.78 -17.79
N GLY A 87 34.10 24.84 -17.36
CA GLY A 87 33.54 24.78 -16.00
C GLY A 87 33.59 23.39 -15.37
N LYS A 88 32.60 23.11 -14.52
CA LYS A 88 32.28 21.78 -14.00
C LYS A 88 30.80 21.49 -14.15
N LEU A 89 30.44 20.22 -14.25
CA LEU A 89 29.09 19.72 -14.06
C LEU A 89 28.74 19.80 -12.56
N GLY A 90 27.46 19.98 -12.26
CA GLY A 90 26.89 19.84 -10.92
C GLY A 90 25.37 19.74 -11.04
N GLY A 91 24.69 19.20 -10.03
CA GLY A 91 23.25 18.99 -10.11
C GLY A 91 22.58 18.89 -8.75
N ASN A 92 21.26 18.95 -8.74
CA ASN A 92 20.43 18.81 -7.55
C ASN A 92 19.01 18.34 -7.96
N TYR A 93 18.11 18.22 -6.99
CA TYR A 93 16.73 17.78 -7.19
C TYR A 93 15.70 18.72 -6.56
N ASN A 94 14.48 18.66 -7.08
CA ASN A 94 13.30 19.21 -6.44
C ASN A 94 12.80 18.20 -5.40
N LYS A 95 13.00 18.47 -4.11
CA LYS A 95 12.54 17.61 -3.00
C LYS A 95 11.07 17.22 -3.13
N VAL A 96 10.21 18.12 -3.60
CA VAL A 96 8.76 17.86 -3.75
C VAL A 96 8.49 16.79 -4.82
N ALA A 97 9.12 16.90 -5.98
CA ALA A 97 8.97 15.93 -7.07
C ALA A 97 9.59 14.57 -6.69
N TYR A 98 10.80 14.60 -6.09
CA TYR A 98 11.54 13.39 -5.72
C TYR A 98 10.87 12.59 -4.59
N ALA A 99 10.19 13.26 -3.65
CA ALA A 99 9.54 12.61 -2.51
C ALA A 99 8.16 12.00 -2.84
N ARG A 100 7.60 12.22 -4.04
CA ARG A 100 6.30 11.67 -4.42
C ARG A 100 6.36 10.15 -4.63
N MET A 101 5.30 9.46 -4.18
CA MET A 101 5.03 8.08 -4.54
C MET A 101 4.15 8.05 -5.79
N ILE A 102 4.79 7.81 -6.93
CA ILE A 102 4.23 8.04 -8.26
C ILE A 102 4.64 6.90 -9.20
N SER A 103 3.66 6.44 -9.97
CA SER A 103 3.81 5.60 -11.15
C SER A 103 3.79 6.51 -12.37
N SER A 104 4.95 6.88 -12.91
CA SER A 104 4.99 7.84 -14.01
C SER A 104 6.29 7.87 -14.81
N LEU A 105 6.15 8.29 -16.06
CA LEU A 105 7.14 8.26 -17.13
C LEU A 105 7.90 9.59 -17.27
N GLY A 106 7.94 10.45 -16.25
CA GLY A 106 8.47 11.81 -16.42
C GLY A 106 8.84 12.61 -15.19
N GLU A 107 8.09 12.53 -14.10
CA GLU A 107 8.33 13.29 -12.86
C GLU A 107 9.74 13.09 -12.30
N ARG A 108 10.26 11.86 -12.40
CA ARG A 108 11.64 11.54 -12.01
C ARG A 108 12.66 12.22 -12.92
N VAL A 109 12.39 12.29 -14.23
CA VAL A 109 13.27 12.95 -15.20
C VAL A 109 13.35 14.44 -14.89
N VAL A 110 12.22 15.15 -14.91
CA VAL A 110 12.24 16.62 -14.76
C VAL A 110 12.45 17.10 -13.33
N GLY A 111 12.36 16.20 -12.34
CA GLY A 111 12.58 16.47 -10.92
C GLY A 111 14.06 16.59 -10.49
N GLU A 112 15.00 16.05 -11.26
CA GLU A 112 16.46 16.17 -11.03
C GLU A 112 17.19 16.57 -12.33
N GLY A 113 18.48 16.86 -12.27
CA GLY A 113 19.27 17.11 -13.49
C GLY A 113 20.64 17.72 -13.26
N ILE A 114 21.31 18.04 -14.37
CA ILE A 114 22.67 18.59 -14.41
C ILE A 114 22.70 19.99 -14.99
N SER A 115 23.61 20.80 -14.47
CA SER A 115 23.89 22.18 -14.85
C SER A 115 25.38 22.46 -14.76
N THR A 116 25.82 23.55 -15.37
CA THR A 116 27.19 24.04 -15.28
C THR A 116 27.44 24.87 -14.02
N LYS A 117 28.62 24.69 -13.40
CA LYS A 117 29.23 25.51 -12.35
C LYS A 117 30.54 26.11 -12.88
N SER A 118 30.97 27.24 -12.32
CA SER A 118 32.23 27.88 -12.70
C SER A 118 33.40 27.45 -11.84
N ASN A 119 34.61 27.50 -12.42
CA ASN A 119 35.85 27.27 -11.67
C ASN A 119 36.22 28.45 -10.72
N ALA A 120 35.51 29.58 -10.79
CA ALA A 120 35.69 30.74 -9.92
C ALA A 120 34.69 30.79 -8.74
N GLY A 121 33.80 29.80 -8.61
CA GLY A 121 32.75 29.75 -7.59
C GLY A 121 31.40 29.24 -8.12
N ALA A 122 30.48 28.96 -7.21
CA ALA A 122 29.27 28.18 -7.49
C ALA A 122 28.25 28.82 -8.46
N SER A 123 28.41 30.10 -8.81
CA SER A 123 27.31 30.92 -9.35
C SER A 123 27.60 31.70 -10.66
N ALA A 124 28.69 31.42 -11.38
CA ALA A 124 28.90 32.07 -12.68
C ALA A 124 28.26 31.25 -13.82
N GLY A 125 27.11 31.71 -14.30
CA GLY A 125 26.47 31.22 -15.53
C GLY A 125 27.17 31.71 -16.81
N GLY A 126 26.63 31.30 -17.97
CA GLY A 126 27.22 31.55 -19.29
C GLY A 126 28.26 30.52 -19.71
N ILE A 127 28.24 29.34 -19.11
CA ILE A 127 29.10 28.19 -19.43
C ILE A 127 28.27 27.22 -20.29
N PRO A 128 28.65 26.91 -21.53
CA PRO A 128 27.92 25.94 -22.34
C PRO A 128 28.01 24.52 -21.81
N LEU A 129 26.95 23.74 -22.04
CA LEU A 129 26.88 22.31 -21.75
C LEU A 129 26.96 21.52 -23.08
N ALA A 130 27.97 20.69 -23.25
CA ALA A 130 28.18 19.91 -24.47
C ALA A 130 27.85 18.43 -24.24
N LEU A 131 26.90 17.89 -25.01
CA LEU A 131 26.58 16.46 -25.09
C LEU A 131 27.15 15.90 -26.40
N THR A 132 28.08 14.98 -26.31
CA THR A 132 28.66 14.26 -27.44
C THR A 132 28.06 12.86 -27.50
N ILE A 133 27.56 12.44 -28.65
CA ILE A 133 26.93 11.13 -28.89
C ILE A 133 27.82 10.32 -29.83
N SER A 134 28.15 9.09 -29.46
CA SER A 134 28.97 8.16 -30.24
C SER A 134 28.23 6.85 -30.49
N GLY A 135 28.61 6.12 -31.55
CA GLY A 135 28.05 4.80 -31.87
C GLY A 135 26.71 4.81 -32.60
N LEU A 136 26.24 5.98 -33.07
CA LEU A 136 25.08 6.11 -33.96
C LEU A 136 25.36 5.47 -35.34
N PRO A 137 24.37 4.81 -35.96
CA PRO A 137 24.43 4.41 -37.36
C PRO A 137 24.58 5.61 -38.32
N THR A 138 24.85 5.33 -39.61
CA THR A 138 24.73 6.37 -40.65
C THR A 138 23.25 6.59 -40.97
N GLY A 139 22.72 7.79 -40.73
CA GLY A 139 21.29 8.08 -40.91
C GLY A 139 20.88 9.49 -40.50
N GLN A 140 19.58 9.77 -40.60
CA GLN A 140 18.96 10.91 -39.92
C GLN A 140 18.51 10.47 -38.53
N HIS A 141 18.82 11.28 -37.52
CA HIS A 141 18.47 11.04 -36.12
C HIS A 141 17.84 12.27 -35.50
N THR A 142 17.16 12.09 -34.37
CA THR A 142 16.60 13.18 -33.57
C THR A 142 17.05 13.12 -32.13
N ILE A 143 17.10 14.27 -31.47
CA ILE A 143 17.16 14.36 -30.01
C ILE A 143 15.99 15.20 -29.49
N LEU A 144 15.35 14.68 -28.44
CA LEU A 144 14.46 15.41 -27.56
C LEU A 144 15.15 15.55 -26.20
N ALA A 145 15.17 16.73 -25.59
CA ALA A 145 15.79 16.93 -24.28
C ALA A 145 15.04 17.97 -23.42
N TRP A 146 15.02 17.76 -22.10
CA TRP A 146 14.28 18.61 -21.14
C TRP A 146 15.17 19.59 -20.39
N HIS A 147 14.64 20.79 -20.20
CA HIS A 147 15.31 21.95 -19.59
C HIS A 147 14.43 22.58 -18.49
N ASN A 148 14.47 21.99 -17.30
CA ASN A 148 13.65 22.33 -16.14
C ASN A 148 14.52 22.54 -14.88
N ALA A 149 14.49 23.74 -14.32
CA ALA A 149 15.22 24.06 -13.09
C ALA A 149 14.54 23.42 -11.86
N TRP A 150 15.25 22.56 -11.15
CA TRP A 150 14.82 21.88 -9.92
C TRP A 150 14.66 22.82 -8.70
N GLU A 151 15.35 23.95 -8.71
CA GLU A 151 15.40 24.94 -7.64
C GLU A 151 14.43 26.11 -7.90
N LYS A 152 14.05 26.86 -6.86
CA LYS A 152 12.99 27.89 -6.96
C LYS A 152 13.56 29.22 -7.46
N ILE A 153 13.76 29.33 -8.78
CA ILE A 153 14.27 30.54 -9.44
C ILE A 153 13.11 31.38 -9.97
N SER A 154 13.19 32.71 -9.84
CA SER A 154 12.19 33.65 -10.39
C SER A 154 12.34 33.88 -11.90
N LYS A 155 13.51 33.58 -12.48
CA LYS A 155 13.81 33.69 -13.91
C LYS A 155 15.01 32.81 -14.29
N THR A 156 14.83 31.96 -15.29
CA THR A 156 15.87 31.16 -15.94
C THR A 156 16.55 31.91 -17.09
N ALA A 157 17.72 31.45 -17.49
CA ALA A 157 18.29 31.78 -18.80
C ALA A 157 17.46 31.15 -19.94
N SER A 158 17.61 31.66 -21.16
CA SER A 158 17.19 30.95 -22.36
C SER A 158 18.37 30.22 -23.00
N VAL A 159 18.14 29.04 -23.58
CA VAL A 159 19.17 28.17 -24.17
C VAL A 159 19.06 28.16 -25.69
N SER A 160 20.16 28.46 -26.40
CA SER A 160 20.30 28.12 -27.83
C SER A 160 20.99 26.76 -27.99
N VAL A 161 20.83 26.16 -29.17
CA VAL A 161 21.33 24.81 -29.47
C VAL A 161 22.13 24.85 -30.77
N SER A 162 23.31 24.23 -30.76
CA SER A 162 24.07 23.93 -31.97
C SER A 162 24.39 22.44 -32.08
N VAL A 163 24.53 21.96 -33.32
CA VAL A 163 25.03 20.61 -33.65
C VAL A 163 26.26 20.75 -34.53
N ASP A 164 27.36 20.11 -34.14
CA ASP A 164 28.67 20.18 -34.79
C ASP A 164 29.13 21.61 -35.10
N GLY A 165 28.84 22.53 -34.17
CA GLY A 165 29.19 23.95 -34.26
C GLY A 165 28.23 24.82 -35.09
N LYS A 166 27.13 24.28 -35.60
CA LYS A 166 26.09 25.01 -36.35
C LYS A 166 24.86 25.23 -35.47
N GLU A 167 24.52 26.48 -35.16
CA GLU A 167 23.27 26.83 -34.47
C GLU A 167 22.06 26.34 -35.28
N VAL A 168 21.09 25.69 -34.62
CA VAL A 168 19.87 25.16 -35.26
C VAL A 168 18.68 26.10 -35.16
N GLY A 169 18.91 27.35 -34.71
CA GLY A 169 17.90 28.42 -34.64
C GLY A 169 16.88 28.29 -33.51
N GLN A 170 16.91 27.21 -32.72
CA GLN A 170 16.03 27.06 -31.55
C GLN A 170 16.53 27.92 -30.38
N LYS A 171 15.61 28.61 -29.70
CA LYS A 171 15.84 29.27 -28.41
C LYS A 171 14.79 28.82 -27.40
N VAL A 172 15.19 28.03 -26.41
CA VAL A 172 14.32 27.43 -25.39
C VAL A 172 14.29 28.30 -24.15
N GLY A 173 13.10 28.73 -23.72
CA GLY A 173 12.90 29.29 -22.37
C GLY A 173 12.75 28.15 -21.37
N GLN A 174 13.72 27.97 -20.47
CA GLN A 174 13.76 26.83 -19.55
C GLN A 174 12.66 26.94 -18.48
N SER A 175 11.96 25.85 -18.19
CA SER A 175 10.91 25.83 -17.17
C SER A 175 11.49 25.79 -15.75
N VAL A 176 10.66 26.07 -14.74
CA VAL A 176 11.06 26.03 -13.32
C VAL A 176 10.09 25.13 -12.57
N ARG A 177 10.62 24.06 -11.96
CA ARG A 177 9.90 23.15 -11.06
C ARG A 177 8.60 22.56 -11.62
N LEU A 178 8.43 22.52 -12.94
CA LEU A 178 7.37 21.69 -13.53
C LEU A 178 7.67 20.24 -13.21
N ASP A 179 6.61 19.49 -12.95
CA ASP A 179 6.69 18.13 -12.42
C ASP A 179 6.51 17.06 -13.50
N ASN A 180 6.22 17.41 -14.75
CA ASN A 180 5.92 16.43 -15.80
C ASN A 180 6.67 16.73 -17.11
N ILE A 181 6.98 15.67 -17.89
CA ILE A 181 7.69 15.78 -19.18
C ILE A 181 6.86 16.42 -20.30
N TRP A 182 5.55 16.58 -20.11
CA TRP A 182 4.64 17.10 -21.13
C TRP A 182 4.61 18.62 -21.20
N GLU A 183 5.00 19.29 -20.11
CA GLU A 183 4.94 20.75 -19.95
C GLU A 183 6.30 21.36 -19.59
N ALA A 184 7.22 20.57 -19.05
CA ALA A 184 8.62 20.96 -18.93
C ALA A 184 9.21 21.36 -20.29
N ALA A 185 9.98 22.44 -20.33
CA ALA A 185 10.49 23.00 -21.58
C ALA A 185 11.44 22.03 -22.29
N THR A 186 11.34 21.92 -23.62
CA THR A 186 12.16 20.99 -24.42
C THR A 186 12.91 21.64 -25.57
N SER A 187 14.11 21.12 -25.84
CA SER A 187 14.78 21.27 -27.13
C SER A 187 14.48 20.07 -28.01
N TYR A 188 14.29 20.29 -29.32
CA TYR A 188 14.08 19.22 -30.30
C TYR A 188 14.87 19.52 -31.57
N THR A 189 15.77 18.62 -31.94
CA THR A 189 16.70 18.83 -33.06
C THR A 189 16.81 17.56 -33.92
N SER A 190 16.85 17.73 -35.23
CA SER A 190 17.16 16.67 -36.19
C SER A 190 18.54 16.88 -36.79
N PHE A 191 19.31 15.82 -36.96
CA PHE A 191 20.69 15.88 -37.45
C PHE A 191 21.08 14.59 -38.18
N SER A 192 22.14 14.65 -38.98
CA SER A 192 22.63 13.49 -39.74
C SER A 192 23.89 12.92 -39.10
N ALA A 193 23.87 11.64 -38.75
CA ALA A 193 25.05 10.93 -38.24
C ALA A 193 25.81 10.23 -39.37
N THR A 194 27.11 10.01 -39.14
CA THR A 194 27.96 9.14 -39.95
C THR A 194 28.58 8.12 -39.02
N GLU A 195 28.51 6.84 -39.38
CA GLU A 195 29.05 5.75 -38.56
C GLU A 195 30.53 5.99 -38.19
N GLY A 196 30.86 5.68 -36.93
CA GLY A 196 32.18 5.92 -36.35
C GLY A 196 32.54 7.38 -36.06
N LYS A 197 31.71 8.37 -36.44
CA LYS A 197 31.91 9.78 -36.08
C LYS A 197 30.99 10.19 -34.93
N PRO A 198 31.50 10.83 -33.87
CA PRO A 198 30.65 11.41 -32.84
C PRO A 198 29.91 12.65 -33.35
N VAL A 199 28.67 12.85 -32.91
CA VAL A 199 27.91 14.08 -33.10
C VAL A 199 27.98 14.90 -31.81
N LYS A 200 28.28 16.19 -31.91
CA LYS A 200 28.41 17.08 -30.75
C LYS A 200 27.29 18.12 -30.71
N ILE A 201 26.44 18.02 -29.69
CA ILE A 201 25.34 18.95 -29.41
C ILE A 201 25.79 19.89 -28.29
N VAL A 202 25.65 21.20 -28.48
CA VAL A 202 26.04 22.21 -27.48
C VAL A 202 24.86 23.11 -27.14
N TYR A 203 24.54 23.13 -25.86
CA TYR A 203 23.52 23.99 -25.26
C TYR A 203 24.21 25.22 -24.68
N THR A 204 23.81 26.41 -25.14
CA THR A 204 24.40 27.69 -24.73
C THR A 204 23.34 28.59 -24.11
N SER A 205 23.48 28.90 -22.81
CA SER A 205 22.60 29.84 -22.11
C SER A 205 22.94 31.31 -22.43
N ASP A 206 21.92 32.14 -22.59
CA ASP A 206 22.09 33.59 -22.50
C ASP A 206 22.36 34.05 -21.05
N LYS A 207 22.81 35.30 -20.87
CA LYS A 207 23.18 35.85 -19.56
C LYS A 207 21.98 36.36 -18.74
N ALA A 208 20.78 35.86 -19.01
CA ALA A 208 19.57 36.24 -18.28
C ALA A 208 19.30 35.30 -17.10
N GLY A 209 18.58 35.79 -16.08
CA GLY A 209 18.28 34.99 -14.89
C GLY A 209 19.56 34.65 -14.12
N ASP A 210 19.81 33.36 -13.94
CA ASP A 210 21.04 32.80 -13.37
C ASP A 210 22.12 32.45 -14.40
N GLY A 211 21.81 32.57 -15.70
CA GLY A 211 22.71 32.24 -16.78
C GLY A 211 23.05 30.75 -16.92
N ARG A 212 22.32 29.82 -16.30
CA ARG A 212 22.64 28.38 -16.35
C ARG A 212 21.88 27.63 -17.44
N VAL A 213 22.48 26.56 -17.95
CA VAL A 213 21.80 25.50 -18.70
C VAL A 213 21.39 24.41 -17.71
N PHE A 214 20.11 24.05 -17.70
CA PHE A 214 19.57 22.89 -16.98
C PHE A 214 19.28 21.78 -17.99
N LEU A 215 19.87 20.59 -17.81
CA LEU A 215 19.57 19.42 -18.62
C LEU A 215 19.18 18.26 -17.70
N ASN A 216 17.94 17.80 -17.81
CA ASN A 216 17.37 16.78 -16.93
C ASN A 216 17.52 15.36 -17.50
N GLY A 217 17.42 15.25 -18.82
CA GLY A 217 17.46 13.99 -19.56
C GLY A 217 17.20 14.23 -21.04
N PHE A 218 17.33 13.17 -21.83
CA PHE A 218 17.12 13.21 -23.28
C PHE A 218 16.69 11.86 -23.84
N GLU A 219 16.12 11.88 -25.04
CA GLU A 219 15.77 10.70 -25.82
C GLU A 219 16.24 10.85 -27.26
N ILE A 220 16.79 9.75 -27.81
CA ILE A 220 17.21 9.65 -29.21
C ILE A 220 16.09 9.00 -30.02
N ASP A 221 15.83 9.52 -31.22
CA ASP A 221 14.87 9.02 -32.21
C ASP A 221 13.41 8.89 -31.71
N THR A 222 13.06 9.69 -30.69
CA THR A 222 11.69 9.94 -30.24
C THR A 222 11.15 11.21 -30.93
N PRO A 223 9.85 11.31 -31.30
CA PRO A 223 9.24 12.54 -31.80
C PRO A 223 9.31 13.71 -30.81
N SER A 224 9.09 14.95 -31.26
CA SER A 224 8.91 16.10 -30.37
C SER A 224 7.66 15.92 -29.48
N VAL A 225 7.65 16.51 -28.27
CA VAL A 225 6.47 16.51 -27.37
C VAL A 225 5.26 17.19 -28.05
N GLU A 226 5.49 18.21 -28.87
CA GLU A 226 4.47 18.88 -29.69
C GLU A 226 3.66 17.91 -30.57
N ASN A 227 4.28 16.81 -30.97
CA ASN A 227 3.70 15.78 -31.85
C ASN A 227 3.36 14.47 -31.11
N GLN A 228 3.23 14.53 -29.78
CA GLN A 228 2.80 13.41 -28.94
C GLN A 228 1.51 13.77 -28.19
N ILE A 229 0.78 12.75 -27.78
CA ILE A 229 -0.26 12.93 -26.76
C ILE A 229 0.38 13.23 -25.40
N SER A 230 -0.37 13.85 -24.50
CA SER A 230 0.07 14.11 -23.12
C SER A 230 -1.00 13.65 -22.12
N PHE A 231 -0.63 13.52 -20.84
CA PHE A 231 -1.54 13.10 -19.75
C PHE A 231 -2.44 11.89 -20.10
N PRO A 232 -1.84 10.71 -20.36
CA PRO A 232 -2.57 9.48 -20.66
C PRO A 232 -3.32 8.98 -19.43
N VAL A 233 -4.55 8.50 -19.64
CA VAL A 233 -5.39 7.84 -18.64
C VAL A 233 -5.84 6.49 -19.22
N PRO A 234 -5.59 5.34 -18.55
CA PRO A 234 -4.80 5.19 -17.33
C PRO A 234 -3.35 5.67 -17.42
N GLU A 235 -2.86 6.22 -16.32
CA GLU A 235 -1.47 6.67 -16.18
C GLU A 235 -0.48 5.50 -16.30
N HIS A 236 0.77 5.81 -16.67
CA HIS A 236 1.80 4.79 -16.85
C HIS A 236 2.12 4.07 -15.53
N ARG A 237 2.25 2.74 -15.56
CA ARG A 237 2.44 1.86 -14.39
C ARG A 237 1.31 1.97 -13.34
N ASN A 238 0.12 2.45 -13.70
CA ASN A 238 -1.04 2.36 -12.82
C ASN A 238 -1.48 0.89 -12.71
N GLU A 239 -1.11 0.22 -11.63
CA GLU A 239 -1.45 -1.19 -11.39
C GLU A 239 -2.86 -1.41 -10.77
N ARG A 240 -3.68 -0.35 -10.68
CA ARG A 240 -4.94 -0.33 -9.92
C ARG A 240 -6.11 0.25 -10.71
N VAL A 241 -6.11 -0.02 -12.02
CA VAL A 241 -7.17 0.42 -12.92
C VAL A 241 -8.43 -0.43 -12.67
N GLN A 242 -9.48 0.18 -12.15
CA GLN A 242 -10.75 -0.53 -11.94
C GLN A 242 -11.45 -0.74 -13.29
N PHE A 243 -11.69 -2.00 -13.66
CA PHE A 243 -12.38 -2.37 -14.90
C PHE A 243 -13.89 -2.45 -14.68
N SER A 244 -14.67 -2.00 -15.65
CA SER A 244 -16.12 -2.24 -15.72
C SER A 244 -16.38 -3.38 -16.71
N SER A 245 -16.83 -4.54 -16.22
CA SER A 245 -17.14 -5.73 -17.04
C SER A 245 -16.03 -6.11 -18.04
N GLY A 246 -14.77 -6.19 -17.57
CA GLY A 246 -13.62 -6.50 -18.42
C GLY A 246 -13.26 -5.39 -19.42
N SER A 247 -13.57 -4.14 -19.11
CA SER A 247 -13.26 -2.99 -19.97
C SER A 247 -12.84 -1.74 -19.20
N VAL A 248 -12.13 -0.83 -19.87
CA VAL A 248 -11.76 0.48 -19.33
C VAL A 248 -11.89 1.56 -20.40
N ALA A 249 -12.36 2.74 -20.01
CA ALA A 249 -12.26 3.94 -20.84
C ALA A 249 -10.82 4.48 -20.80
N VAL A 250 -10.28 4.87 -21.95
CA VAL A 250 -8.96 5.48 -22.06
C VAL A 250 -9.04 6.85 -22.71
N SER A 251 -8.21 7.79 -22.25
CA SER A 251 -8.20 9.17 -22.73
C SER A 251 -6.83 9.80 -22.63
N TRP A 252 -6.65 10.91 -23.34
CA TRP A 252 -5.42 11.70 -23.34
C TRP A 252 -5.71 13.17 -23.61
N ARG A 253 -4.73 14.04 -23.36
CA ARG A 253 -4.69 15.41 -23.87
C ARG A 253 -4.15 15.40 -25.30
N ALA A 254 -4.79 16.19 -26.17
CA ALA A 254 -4.42 16.32 -27.57
C ALA A 254 -2.94 16.74 -27.76
N ALA A 255 -2.33 16.26 -28.85
CA ALA A 255 -1.08 16.81 -29.37
C ALA A 255 -1.28 18.24 -29.89
N HIS A 256 -0.21 19.04 -29.94
CA HIS A 256 -0.24 20.40 -30.49
C HIS A 256 -0.24 20.42 -32.04
N THR A 257 0.03 19.27 -32.68
CA THR A 257 -0.09 19.09 -34.13
C THR A 257 -1.49 19.44 -34.64
N LYS A 258 -1.59 20.41 -35.55
CA LYS A 258 -2.86 20.79 -36.18
C LYS A 258 -3.43 19.65 -37.03
N GLY A 259 -4.76 19.49 -36.98
CA GLY A 259 -5.47 18.45 -37.75
C GLY A 259 -5.12 17.02 -37.36
N ALA A 260 -4.62 16.80 -36.14
CA ALA A 260 -4.27 15.48 -35.65
C ALA A 260 -5.49 14.53 -35.61
N THR A 261 -5.24 13.30 -36.01
CA THR A 261 -6.07 12.13 -35.69
C THR A 261 -5.23 11.10 -34.95
N TYR A 262 -5.86 10.16 -34.25
CA TYR A 262 -5.17 9.24 -33.35
C TYR A 262 -5.40 7.77 -33.73
N ASN A 263 -4.32 7.00 -33.76
CA ASN A 263 -4.34 5.55 -33.86
C ASN A 263 -3.98 4.95 -32.50
N THR A 264 -4.85 4.11 -31.95
CA THR A 264 -4.67 3.50 -30.63
C THR A 264 -4.33 2.02 -30.75
N TYR A 265 -3.50 1.54 -29.84
CA TYR A 265 -3.02 0.16 -29.81
C TYR A 265 -3.01 -0.39 -28.38
N LEU A 266 -3.18 -1.70 -28.26
CA LEU A 266 -3.21 -2.46 -27.02
C LEU A 266 -2.53 -3.83 -27.21
N GLY A 267 -1.88 -4.34 -26.19
CA GLY A 267 -1.36 -5.72 -26.15
C GLY A 267 -0.95 -6.12 -24.74
N THR A 268 -0.65 -7.41 -24.52
CA THR A 268 -0.11 -7.90 -23.23
C THR A 268 1.43 -7.87 -23.16
N SER A 269 2.08 -7.38 -24.22
CA SER A 269 3.50 -7.05 -24.24
C SER A 269 3.74 -5.77 -25.06
N ALA A 270 4.83 -5.05 -24.76
CA ALA A 270 5.16 -3.78 -25.41
C ALA A 270 5.57 -3.92 -26.90
N SER A 271 5.97 -5.11 -27.34
CA SER A 271 6.19 -5.44 -28.76
C SER A 271 4.93 -6.00 -29.44
N GLY A 272 4.04 -6.66 -28.69
CA GLY A 272 2.82 -7.31 -29.19
C GLY A 272 1.60 -6.40 -29.31
N LEU A 273 1.81 -5.11 -29.60
CA LEU A 273 0.73 -4.12 -29.71
C LEU A 273 -0.08 -4.32 -30.99
N GLN A 274 -1.40 -4.54 -30.84
CA GLN A 274 -2.37 -4.63 -31.93
C GLN A 274 -3.20 -3.33 -31.99
N SER A 275 -3.65 -2.94 -33.19
CA SER A 275 -4.48 -1.73 -33.33
C SER A 275 -5.89 -1.97 -32.83
N VAL A 276 -6.42 -1.02 -32.05
CA VAL A 276 -7.79 -1.05 -31.49
C VAL A 276 -8.72 -0.11 -32.26
N ALA A 277 -8.24 1.09 -32.58
CA ALA A 277 -8.97 2.08 -33.37
C ALA A 277 -8.00 2.98 -34.13
N THR A 278 -8.42 3.47 -35.30
CA THR A 278 -7.61 4.34 -36.18
C THR A 278 -8.40 5.57 -36.64
N GLY A 279 -7.69 6.64 -36.98
CA GLY A 279 -8.31 7.87 -37.50
C GLY A 279 -9.20 8.62 -36.51
N LEU A 280 -9.07 8.38 -35.19
CA LEU A 280 -9.92 9.01 -34.18
C LEU A 280 -9.71 10.53 -34.16
N SER A 281 -10.78 11.30 -34.25
CA SER A 281 -10.79 12.74 -33.95
C SER A 281 -11.05 13.04 -32.46
N SER A 282 -11.46 12.05 -31.69
CA SER A 282 -11.59 12.12 -30.22
C SER A 282 -10.27 11.80 -29.53
N THR A 283 -10.00 12.45 -28.39
CA THR A 283 -8.86 12.10 -27.53
C THR A 283 -9.19 11.02 -26.49
N SER A 284 -10.08 10.10 -26.87
CA SER A 284 -10.52 8.98 -26.02
C SER A 284 -11.08 7.83 -26.85
N THR A 285 -11.03 6.63 -26.27
CA THR A 285 -11.65 5.39 -26.76
C THR A 285 -11.90 4.42 -25.59
N LYS A 286 -12.23 3.16 -25.86
CA LYS A 286 -12.45 2.09 -24.88
C LYS A 286 -11.58 0.88 -25.21
N PHE A 287 -11.04 0.22 -24.19
CA PHE A 287 -10.41 -1.09 -24.30
C PHE A 287 -11.30 -2.15 -23.63
N GLU A 288 -11.43 -3.33 -24.24
CA GLU A 288 -12.33 -4.40 -23.84
C GLU A 288 -11.61 -5.76 -23.84
N GLY A 289 -12.21 -6.79 -23.21
CA GLY A 289 -11.59 -8.12 -23.08
C GLY A 289 -10.48 -8.22 -22.03
N LEU A 290 -10.45 -7.28 -21.07
CA LEU A 290 -9.36 -7.11 -20.10
C LEU A 290 -9.51 -8.03 -18.88
N ASN A 291 -8.48 -8.83 -18.59
CA ASN A 291 -8.35 -9.61 -17.36
C ASN A 291 -7.49 -8.87 -16.32
N THR A 292 -7.91 -8.84 -15.04
CA THR A 292 -7.16 -8.14 -13.97
C THR A 292 -5.81 -8.75 -13.63
N GLN A 293 -5.54 -10.00 -14.06
CA GLN A 293 -4.24 -10.64 -13.89
C GLN A 293 -3.19 -10.18 -14.91
N ASP A 294 -3.59 -9.66 -16.06
CA ASP A 294 -2.67 -9.30 -17.13
C ASP A 294 -2.02 -7.93 -16.93
N THR A 295 -0.87 -7.74 -17.59
CA THR A 295 -0.26 -6.43 -17.78
C THR A 295 -0.57 -5.95 -19.18
N PHE A 296 -1.24 -4.81 -19.30
CA PHE A 296 -1.60 -4.21 -20.57
C PHE A 296 -0.61 -3.12 -20.94
N TYR A 297 -0.09 -3.19 -22.15
CA TYR A 297 0.69 -2.14 -22.79
C TYR A 297 -0.19 -1.47 -23.85
N TRP A 298 -0.15 -0.14 -23.91
CA TRP A 298 -0.95 0.62 -24.88
C TRP A 298 -0.19 1.81 -25.44
N ARG A 299 -0.58 2.28 -26.63
CA ARG A 299 0.09 3.37 -27.35
C ARG A 299 -0.93 4.19 -28.11
N VAL A 300 -0.63 5.47 -28.31
CA VAL A 300 -1.39 6.35 -29.19
C VAL A 300 -0.43 7.04 -30.16
N ASP A 301 -0.52 6.70 -31.45
CA ASP A 301 0.22 7.38 -32.51
C ASP A 301 -0.58 8.60 -32.98
N VAL A 302 0.11 9.70 -33.21
CA VAL A 302 -0.48 10.95 -33.72
C VAL A 302 -0.29 11.00 -35.23
N VAL A 303 -1.36 11.14 -35.99
CA VAL A 303 -1.33 11.20 -37.46
C VAL A 303 -1.78 12.57 -37.93
N SER A 304 -0.97 13.26 -38.74
CA SER A 304 -1.35 14.51 -39.40
C SER A 304 -0.80 14.55 -40.83
N ALA A 305 -1.67 14.93 -41.77
CA ALA A 305 -1.47 14.71 -43.20
C ALA A 305 -1.02 13.26 -43.49
N ASN A 306 0.17 13.08 -44.08
CA ASN A 306 0.74 11.77 -44.42
C ASN A 306 1.80 11.28 -43.41
N THR A 307 1.94 11.94 -42.26
CA THR A 307 2.97 11.63 -41.25
C THR A 307 2.33 11.01 -40.01
N ALA A 308 2.87 9.87 -39.58
CA ALA A 308 2.55 9.24 -38.30
C ALA A 308 3.71 9.41 -37.31
N TYR A 309 3.44 10.03 -36.18
CA TYR A 309 4.37 10.16 -35.05
C TYR A 309 4.07 9.04 -34.05
N ILE A 310 4.99 8.09 -33.93
CA ILE A 310 4.82 6.93 -33.06
C ILE A 310 4.84 7.36 -31.59
N GLY A 311 3.81 6.98 -30.85
CA GLY A 311 3.63 7.38 -29.45
C GLY A 311 4.56 6.65 -28.47
N ARG A 312 4.59 7.14 -27.22
CA ARG A 312 5.15 6.38 -26.10
C ARG A 312 4.25 5.19 -25.77
N THR A 313 4.84 4.02 -25.56
CA THR A 313 4.13 2.86 -24.99
C THR A 313 3.96 3.07 -23.49
N PHE A 314 2.71 3.13 -23.05
CA PHE A 314 2.31 3.14 -21.65
C PHE A 314 1.94 1.74 -21.16
N MET A 315 1.81 1.55 -19.85
CA MET A 315 1.46 0.27 -19.22
C MET A 315 0.46 0.47 -18.08
N PHE A 316 -0.47 -0.45 -17.88
CA PHE A 316 -1.35 -0.53 -16.71
C PHE A 316 -1.70 -1.98 -16.33
N ARG A 317 -2.27 -2.17 -15.13
CA ARG A 317 -2.87 -3.44 -14.69
C ARG A 317 -4.24 -3.20 -14.05
N GLY A 318 -5.09 -4.23 -14.11
CA GLY A 318 -6.41 -4.20 -13.49
C GLY A 318 -6.33 -4.30 -11.97
N ALA A 319 -7.16 -3.51 -11.28
CA ALA A 319 -7.34 -3.63 -9.84
C ALA A 319 -7.98 -4.98 -9.48
N ALA A 320 -7.36 -5.71 -8.56
CA ALA A 320 -7.95 -6.86 -7.88
C ALA A 320 -7.59 -6.77 -6.39
N LEU A 321 -8.59 -6.97 -5.51
CA LEU A 321 -8.43 -6.83 -4.06
C LEU A 321 -7.30 -7.74 -3.55
N ALA A 322 -6.58 -7.28 -2.51
CA ALA A 322 -5.49 -8.03 -1.87
C ALA A 322 -5.95 -9.45 -1.46
N PHE A 323 -7.19 -9.57 -0.99
CA PHE A 323 -7.95 -10.78 -0.68
C PHE A 323 -9.44 -10.38 -0.61
N PRO A 324 -10.42 -11.32 -0.68
CA PRO A 324 -11.84 -10.96 -0.82
C PRO A 324 -12.43 -10.04 0.26
N GLY A 325 -11.89 -10.09 1.48
CA GLY A 325 -12.29 -9.22 2.61
C GLY A 325 -11.46 -7.94 2.77
N ALA A 326 -10.62 -7.57 1.80
CA ALA A 326 -9.75 -6.40 1.89
C ALA A 326 -10.54 -5.10 1.66
N GLU A 327 -10.39 -4.13 2.58
CA GLU A 327 -11.17 -2.89 2.58
C GLU A 327 -10.27 -1.67 2.86
N GLY A 328 -10.82 -0.46 2.74
CA GLY A 328 -10.08 0.79 2.94
C GLY A 328 -9.08 1.10 1.83
N TYR A 329 -8.12 1.99 2.11
CA TYR A 329 -7.15 2.48 1.12
C TYR A 329 -6.03 1.49 0.77
N GLY A 330 -5.69 0.57 1.68
CA GLY A 330 -4.75 -0.53 1.42
C GLY A 330 -5.31 -1.69 0.59
N ARG A 331 -6.63 -1.71 0.29
CA ARG A 331 -7.31 -2.89 -0.30
C ARG A 331 -6.79 -3.38 -1.65
N PHE A 332 -6.11 -2.52 -2.41
CA PHE A 332 -5.49 -2.86 -3.70
C PHE A 332 -3.95 -2.97 -3.59
N ALA A 333 -3.44 -3.36 -2.42
CA ALA A 333 -2.09 -3.92 -2.29
C ALA A 333 -2.00 -5.22 -3.12
N ARG A 334 -1.02 -5.30 -4.03
CA ARG A 334 -0.81 -6.46 -4.89
C ARG A 334 -0.14 -7.63 -4.15
N GLY A 335 0.70 -7.35 -3.15
CA GLY A 335 1.51 -8.36 -2.47
C GLY A 335 2.35 -9.18 -3.46
N GLY A 336 2.58 -10.45 -3.14
CA GLY A 336 3.33 -11.41 -3.95
C GLY A 336 2.62 -11.95 -5.20
N ARG A 337 1.49 -11.37 -5.64
CA ARG A 337 0.66 -11.91 -6.74
C ARG A 337 1.45 -12.08 -8.05
N GLY A 338 1.51 -13.34 -8.52
CA GLY A 338 2.27 -13.78 -9.70
C GLY A 338 3.79 -13.90 -9.45
N GLY A 339 4.23 -13.86 -8.20
CA GLY A 339 5.62 -13.93 -7.78
C GLY A 339 6.13 -15.34 -7.46
N LYS A 340 7.29 -15.40 -6.80
CA LYS A 340 7.88 -16.64 -6.28
C LYS A 340 7.30 -16.99 -4.92
N VAL A 341 7.20 -18.27 -4.59
CA VAL A 341 6.96 -18.71 -3.19
C VAL A 341 8.29 -18.87 -2.47
N ILE A 342 8.30 -18.52 -1.18
CA ILE A 342 9.46 -18.71 -0.29
C ILE A 342 8.97 -19.33 1.01
N HIS A 343 9.51 -20.50 1.32
CA HIS A 343 9.18 -21.25 2.52
C HIS A 343 10.07 -20.82 3.69
N VAL A 344 9.46 -20.49 4.81
CA VAL A 344 10.14 -20.38 6.10
C VAL A 344 10.15 -21.76 6.74
N THR A 345 11.34 -22.36 6.80
CA THR A 345 11.62 -23.73 7.25
C THR A 345 12.42 -23.77 8.56
N SER A 346 12.98 -22.64 9.01
CA SER A 346 13.51 -22.49 10.37
C SER A 346 12.97 -21.26 11.10
N LEU A 347 13.03 -21.34 12.43
CA LEU A 347 12.68 -20.26 13.36
C LEU A 347 13.90 -19.38 13.71
N ASP A 348 15.08 -19.70 13.17
CA ASP A 348 16.33 -18.97 13.42
C ASP A 348 16.34 -17.60 12.75
N ASP A 349 16.81 -16.57 13.45
CA ASP A 349 16.93 -15.22 12.93
C ASP A 349 18.29 -14.97 12.25
N THR A 350 18.51 -15.58 11.09
CA THR A 350 19.74 -15.41 10.29
C THR A 350 19.45 -14.95 8.86
N GLU A 351 20.47 -14.51 8.12
CA GLU A 351 20.31 -14.11 6.71
C GLU A 351 20.32 -15.30 5.72
N ALA A 352 20.30 -16.54 6.20
CA ALA A 352 20.29 -17.75 5.37
C ALA A 352 18.90 -18.08 4.81
N GLU A 353 18.87 -18.74 3.66
CA GLU A 353 17.62 -19.22 3.05
C GLU A 353 16.86 -20.18 3.98
N GLY A 354 15.53 -20.11 3.94
CA GLY A 354 14.64 -20.82 4.89
C GLY A 354 14.30 -20.04 6.16
N THR A 355 14.88 -18.85 6.41
CA THR A 355 14.45 -17.98 7.52
C THR A 355 13.46 -16.89 7.08
N LEU A 356 12.68 -16.38 8.04
CA LEU A 356 11.83 -15.21 7.84
C LEU A 356 12.65 -13.95 7.46
N ARG A 357 13.84 -13.77 8.05
CA ARG A 357 14.71 -12.61 7.76
C ARG A 357 15.23 -12.64 6.32
N TYR A 358 15.61 -13.80 5.79
CA TYR A 358 15.97 -13.94 4.37
C TYR A 358 14.79 -13.63 3.46
N ALA A 359 13.64 -14.25 3.70
CA ALA A 359 12.46 -14.12 2.86
C ALA A 359 11.98 -12.66 2.73
N LEU A 360 12.09 -11.89 3.81
CA LEU A 360 11.70 -10.49 3.84
C LEU A 360 12.81 -9.51 3.41
N THR A 361 14.07 -9.72 3.80
CA THR A 361 15.15 -8.71 3.63
C THR A 361 16.25 -9.05 2.63
N LYS A 362 16.31 -10.28 2.10
CA LYS A 362 17.36 -10.74 1.16
C LYS A 362 16.80 -11.22 -0.18
N ALA A 363 15.68 -11.93 -0.17
CA ALA A 363 14.99 -12.32 -1.39
C ALA A 363 14.47 -11.09 -2.16
N THR A 364 14.46 -11.18 -3.49
CA THR A 364 14.15 -10.06 -4.40
C THR A 364 13.01 -10.41 -5.37
N GLY A 365 12.39 -9.37 -5.93
CA GLY A 365 11.21 -9.49 -6.80
C GLY A 365 9.90 -9.81 -6.04
N PRO A 366 8.77 -9.91 -6.78
CA PRO A 366 7.48 -10.28 -6.20
C PRO A 366 7.53 -11.66 -5.54
N ARG A 367 7.03 -11.75 -4.30
CA ARG A 367 7.12 -12.99 -3.51
C ARG A 367 6.05 -13.17 -2.45
N THR A 368 5.65 -14.41 -2.25
CA THR A 368 4.72 -14.86 -1.22
C THR A 368 5.48 -15.73 -0.22
N VAL A 369 5.49 -15.31 1.04
CA VAL A 369 6.19 -15.99 2.14
C VAL A 369 5.19 -16.87 2.88
N VAL A 370 5.46 -18.18 2.88
CA VAL A 370 4.67 -19.23 3.54
C VAL A 370 5.50 -19.91 4.63
N PHE A 371 4.86 -20.64 5.53
CA PHE A 371 5.49 -21.19 6.73
C PHE A 371 5.32 -22.71 6.84
N ASP A 372 6.44 -23.42 6.70
CA ASP A 372 6.52 -24.87 6.97
C ASP A 372 6.75 -25.15 8.46
N VAL A 373 7.21 -24.15 9.22
CA VAL A 373 7.37 -24.22 10.68
C VAL A 373 6.47 -23.23 11.42
N GLY A 374 6.06 -23.63 12.62
CA GLY A 374 5.35 -22.80 13.61
C GLY A 374 6.09 -22.81 14.94
N GLY A 375 5.91 -21.77 15.75
CA GLY A 375 6.62 -21.54 17.01
C GLY A 375 7.08 -20.09 17.18
N VAL A 376 8.06 -19.88 18.06
CA VAL A 376 8.63 -18.55 18.35
C VAL A 376 9.83 -18.24 17.46
N ILE A 377 9.80 -17.10 16.76
CA ILE A 377 10.97 -16.51 16.11
C ILE A 377 11.52 -15.42 17.04
N THR A 378 12.74 -15.59 17.53
CA THR A 378 13.40 -14.61 18.40
C THR A 378 14.35 -13.76 17.56
N THR A 379 13.94 -12.53 17.23
CA THR A 379 14.76 -11.64 16.41
C THR A 379 15.87 -10.98 17.23
N THR A 380 17.03 -10.83 16.59
CA THR A 380 18.28 -10.28 17.14
C THR A 380 18.48 -8.80 16.80
N SER A 381 17.72 -8.30 15.82
CA SER A 381 17.72 -6.93 15.32
C SER A 381 16.40 -6.64 14.62
N ARG A 382 16.02 -5.35 14.45
CA ARG A 382 14.77 -4.96 13.76
C ARG A 382 14.69 -5.62 12.38
N LEU A 383 13.53 -6.20 12.09
CA LEU A 383 13.19 -6.76 10.78
C LEU A 383 12.44 -5.68 9.97
N SER A 384 13.22 -4.74 9.42
CA SER A 384 12.71 -3.68 8.52
C SER A 384 12.54 -4.20 7.10
N VAL A 385 11.33 -4.05 6.55
CA VAL A 385 11.01 -4.44 5.16
C VAL A 385 10.83 -3.18 4.31
N SER A 386 11.63 -3.05 3.24
CA SER A 386 11.62 -1.89 2.33
C SER A 386 11.43 -2.25 0.86
N GLY A 387 11.16 -3.53 0.57
CA GLY A 387 10.95 -4.03 -0.79
C GLY A 387 9.56 -3.72 -1.35
N LYS A 388 9.30 -4.24 -2.55
CA LYS A 388 7.98 -4.18 -3.20
C LYS A 388 7.39 -5.58 -3.41
N TYR A 389 6.06 -5.66 -3.50
CA TYR A 389 5.30 -6.85 -3.92
C TYR A 389 5.52 -8.08 -3.01
N ILE A 390 5.16 -7.96 -1.73
CA ILE A 390 5.39 -9.01 -0.71
C ILE A 390 4.08 -9.42 -0.03
N THR A 391 3.76 -10.71 -0.07
CA THR A 391 2.76 -11.30 0.83
C THR A 391 3.45 -12.07 1.94
N LEU A 392 3.02 -11.89 3.20
CA LEU A 392 3.44 -12.67 4.36
C LEU A 392 2.21 -13.36 4.96
N ALA A 393 2.09 -14.67 4.73
CA ALA A 393 0.87 -15.44 4.99
C ALA A 393 0.99 -16.27 6.28
N GLY A 394 0.90 -15.62 7.44
CA GLY A 394 1.03 -16.28 8.76
C GLY A 394 0.05 -17.43 9.00
N GLN A 395 -1.10 -17.43 8.32
CA GLN A 395 -2.11 -18.49 8.39
C GLN A 395 -1.63 -19.83 7.82
N THR A 396 -0.54 -19.85 7.04
CA THR A 396 0.06 -21.08 6.50
C THR A 396 0.85 -21.87 7.55
N ALA A 397 1.25 -21.24 8.66
CA ALA A 397 2.08 -21.89 9.68
C ALA A 397 1.34 -23.04 10.40
N PRO A 398 2.02 -24.16 10.73
CA PRO A 398 1.45 -25.25 11.51
C PRO A 398 1.39 -24.92 13.03
N GLY A 399 0.75 -25.80 13.80
CA GLY A 399 0.69 -25.69 15.27
C GLY A 399 -0.08 -24.44 15.74
N LYS A 400 0.51 -23.67 16.66
CA LYS A 400 -0.05 -22.38 17.12
C LYS A 400 0.19 -21.20 16.16
N GLY A 401 0.88 -21.43 15.04
CA GLY A 401 1.32 -20.39 14.11
C GLY A 401 2.66 -19.79 14.53
N ILE A 402 2.91 -18.55 14.11
CA ILE A 402 4.16 -17.81 14.36
C ILE A 402 3.95 -16.66 15.33
N ILE A 403 4.90 -16.47 16.24
CA ILE A 403 5.04 -15.25 17.03
C ILE A 403 6.49 -14.75 17.03
N ILE A 404 6.65 -13.43 16.90
CA ILE A 404 7.94 -12.74 16.85
C ILE A 404 8.17 -12.00 18.17
N GLN A 405 9.33 -12.23 18.79
CA GLN A 405 9.77 -11.57 20.03
C GLN A 405 11.21 -11.03 19.90
N GLY A 406 11.64 -10.16 20.81
CA GLY A 406 12.97 -9.53 20.82
C GLY A 406 12.98 -8.16 20.14
N TYR A 407 12.90 -8.14 18.81
CA TYR A 407 12.90 -6.92 17.99
C TYR A 407 11.70 -6.85 17.02
N PRO A 408 11.21 -5.63 16.69
CA PRO A 408 10.03 -5.42 15.85
C PRO A 408 10.16 -5.91 14.40
N LEU A 409 9.02 -6.23 13.80
CA LEU A 409 8.81 -6.47 12.37
C LEU A 409 7.94 -5.33 11.82
N GLY A 410 8.45 -4.57 10.84
CA GLY A 410 7.68 -3.47 10.26
C GLY A 410 8.20 -3.03 8.89
N LEU A 411 7.41 -2.20 8.21
CA LEU A 411 7.76 -1.66 6.90
C LEU A 411 8.49 -0.32 7.05
N THR A 412 9.37 -0.01 6.10
CA THR A 412 10.00 1.30 5.94
C THR A 412 10.17 1.62 4.45
N GLY A 413 9.30 2.49 3.93
CA GLY A 413 9.28 2.85 2.50
C GLY A 413 8.79 1.76 1.53
N ALA A 414 8.14 0.70 2.03
CA ALA A 414 7.75 -0.44 1.22
C ALA A 414 6.52 -0.16 0.33
N THR A 415 6.30 -0.97 -0.71
CA THR A 415 5.12 -0.83 -1.60
C THR A 415 4.48 -2.18 -1.91
N ASP A 416 3.16 -2.25 -2.03
CA ASP A 416 2.42 -3.48 -2.36
C ASP A 416 2.69 -4.62 -1.37
N ILE A 417 2.31 -4.41 -0.11
CA ILE A 417 2.57 -5.34 0.99
C ILE A 417 1.28 -5.86 1.60
N ILE A 418 1.17 -7.18 1.75
CA ILE A 418 0.06 -7.87 2.42
C ILE A 418 0.65 -8.69 3.57
N PHE A 419 0.47 -8.29 4.83
CA PHE A 419 0.75 -9.17 5.97
C PHE A 419 -0.57 -9.66 6.58
N ARG A 420 -0.70 -10.96 6.81
CA ARG A 420 -1.88 -11.54 7.50
C ARG A 420 -1.45 -12.51 8.59
N HIS A 421 -2.20 -12.56 9.68
CA HIS A 421 -2.08 -13.60 10.72
C HIS A 421 -0.70 -13.71 11.39
N ILE A 422 0.01 -12.59 11.60
CA ILE A 422 1.30 -12.54 12.31
C ILE A 422 1.12 -11.96 13.72
N ARG A 423 1.80 -12.55 14.71
CA ARG A 423 1.92 -12.00 16.06
C ARG A 423 3.29 -11.36 16.27
N VAL A 424 3.32 -10.14 16.82
CA VAL A 424 4.56 -9.45 17.21
C VAL A 424 4.41 -8.95 18.64
N ARG A 425 5.14 -9.58 19.56
CA ARG A 425 5.19 -9.20 20.98
C ARG A 425 6.66 -9.11 21.42
N PRO A 426 7.36 -7.98 21.17
CA PRO A 426 8.81 -7.88 21.36
C PRO A 426 9.26 -8.14 22.80
N GLY A 427 8.48 -7.67 23.78
CA GLY A 427 8.82 -7.78 25.19
C GLY A 427 10.04 -6.95 25.57
N THR A 428 10.69 -7.35 26.67
CA THR A 428 11.83 -6.62 27.27
C THR A 428 13.19 -7.27 27.01
N SER A 429 13.24 -8.40 26.30
CA SER A 429 14.44 -9.25 26.17
C SER A 429 15.61 -8.58 25.43
N SER A 430 15.33 -7.70 24.47
CA SER A 430 16.32 -6.88 23.77
C SER A 430 16.91 -5.76 24.63
N LYS A 431 16.27 -5.42 25.76
CA LYS A 431 16.60 -4.28 26.64
C LYS A 431 16.63 -2.92 25.91
N GLN A 432 16.00 -2.83 24.74
CA GLN A 432 15.88 -1.61 23.95
C GLN A 432 14.44 -1.11 23.97
N THR A 433 14.24 0.19 24.13
CA THR A 433 12.94 0.82 23.88
C THR A 433 12.59 0.67 22.39
N LEU A 434 11.53 -0.10 22.13
CA LEU A 434 11.09 -0.54 20.81
C LEU A 434 9.56 -0.50 20.71
N ASP A 435 9.13 -0.13 19.50
CA ASP A 435 7.81 -0.30 18.90
C ASP A 435 7.53 -1.77 18.52
N GLY A 436 6.35 -2.03 17.94
CA GLY A 436 5.86 -3.38 17.59
C GLY A 436 5.85 -3.65 16.09
N MET A 437 4.78 -3.22 15.42
CA MET A 437 4.62 -3.29 13.97
C MET A 437 4.43 -1.91 13.35
N GLY A 438 4.61 -1.79 12.04
CA GLY A 438 4.32 -0.53 11.38
C GLY A 438 4.36 -0.54 9.86
N MET A 439 3.86 0.55 9.29
CA MET A 439 3.77 0.83 7.85
C MET A 439 4.51 2.12 7.48
N GLN A 440 5.63 2.42 8.14
CA GLN A 440 6.29 3.73 8.00
C GLN A 440 6.64 4.01 6.53
N GLY A 441 6.30 5.20 6.03
CA GLY A 441 6.64 5.60 4.66
C GLY A 441 6.01 4.73 3.56
N SER A 442 5.06 3.84 3.88
CA SER A 442 4.69 2.73 2.99
C SER A 442 3.41 3.00 2.20
N ASN A 443 3.32 2.46 0.99
CA ASN A 443 2.24 2.71 0.04
C ASN A 443 1.58 1.41 -0.45
N HIS A 444 0.25 1.40 -0.61
CA HIS A 444 -0.53 0.21 -0.94
C HIS A 444 -0.15 -0.98 -0.03
N ALA A 445 -0.33 -0.80 1.28
CA ALA A 445 -0.03 -1.81 2.29
C ALA A 445 -1.26 -2.15 3.13
N ILE A 446 -1.46 -3.44 3.41
CA ILE A 446 -2.57 -3.93 4.23
C ILE A 446 -2.09 -4.96 5.25
N PHE A 447 -2.43 -4.71 6.52
CA PHE A 447 -2.30 -5.66 7.62
C PHE A 447 -3.71 -6.10 8.04
N ASP A 448 -4.00 -7.39 7.94
CA ASP A 448 -5.28 -8.00 8.30
C ASP A 448 -5.06 -9.10 9.35
N ARG A 449 -5.83 -9.06 10.43
CA ARG A 449 -5.80 -10.09 11.49
C ARG A 449 -4.40 -10.34 12.08
N CYS A 450 -3.64 -9.28 12.31
CA CYS A 450 -2.38 -9.31 13.06
C CYS A 450 -2.63 -9.07 14.56
N SER A 451 -1.73 -9.51 15.44
CA SER A 451 -1.77 -9.21 16.88
C SER A 451 -0.45 -8.58 17.35
N MET A 452 -0.56 -7.45 18.03
CA MET A 452 0.54 -6.59 18.44
C MET A 452 0.42 -6.31 19.94
N GLY A 453 1.54 -6.32 20.66
CA GLY A 453 1.53 -6.04 22.09
C GLY A 453 2.91 -6.11 22.74
N TRP A 454 2.94 -5.93 24.06
CA TRP A 454 4.15 -6.01 24.89
C TRP A 454 5.33 -5.17 24.36
N THR A 455 5.05 -4.00 23.78
CA THR A 455 6.03 -3.01 23.34
C THR A 455 6.40 -2.05 24.46
N MET A 456 7.53 -1.34 24.32
CA MET A 456 7.93 -0.30 25.30
C MET A 456 7.82 1.11 24.73
N ASP A 457 7.77 1.25 23.41
CA ASP A 457 7.17 2.39 22.70
C ASP A 457 5.82 1.92 22.09
N GLU A 458 5.32 2.55 21.03
CA GLU A 458 4.00 2.23 20.46
C GLU A 458 3.90 0.82 19.83
N SER A 459 2.78 0.13 20.05
CA SER A 459 2.53 -1.19 19.45
C SER A 459 2.32 -1.16 17.93
N PHE A 460 1.78 -0.07 17.38
CA PHE A 460 1.66 0.14 15.93
C PHE A 460 2.05 1.56 15.49
N SER A 461 2.71 1.71 14.33
CA SER A 461 3.02 3.03 13.75
C SER A 461 2.87 3.08 12.23
N SER A 462 2.20 4.10 11.68
CA SER A 462 2.01 4.28 10.22
C SER A 462 2.40 5.65 9.69
N ARG A 463 3.25 6.38 10.41
CA ARG A 463 3.73 7.72 10.01
C ARG A 463 4.28 7.71 8.58
N ASP A 464 4.00 8.77 7.84
CA ASP A 464 4.44 8.97 6.46
C ASP A 464 3.91 7.92 5.44
N GLY A 465 2.93 7.08 5.81
CA GLY A 465 2.26 6.16 4.87
C GLY A 465 1.49 6.89 3.75
N HIS A 466 1.01 6.17 2.74
CA HIS A 466 0.33 6.80 1.58
C HIS A 466 -1.04 6.23 1.23
N ASN A 467 -1.18 4.92 1.05
CA ASN A 467 -2.47 4.26 0.82
C ASN A 467 -2.48 2.96 1.64
N ILE A 468 -3.02 3.01 2.85
CA ILE A 468 -2.82 1.94 3.83
C ILE A 468 -4.12 1.48 4.50
N THR A 469 -4.14 0.22 4.95
CA THR A 469 -5.21 -0.34 5.79
C THR A 469 -4.63 -1.15 6.95
N LEU A 470 -5.02 -0.84 8.19
CA LEU A 470 -4.94 -1.77 9.32
C LEU A 470 -6.37 -2.23 9.65
N GLN A 471 -6.65 -3.51 9.45
CA GLN A 471 -7.99 -4.07 9.66
C GLN A 471 -8.01 -5.35 10.50
N ARG A 472 -9.11 -5.55 11.24
CA ARG A 472 -9.40 -6.76 12.04
C ARG A 472 -8.23 -7.22 12.92
N SER A 473 -7.38 -6.29 13.34
CA SER A 473 -6.15 -6.58 14.07
C SER A 473 -6.31 -6.26 15.55
N MET A 474 -5.49 -6.87 16.40
CA MET A 474 -5.52 -6.64 17.85
C MET A 474 -4.27 -5.89 18.29
N ILE A 475 -4.45 -4.81 19.06
CA ILE A 475 -3.37 -4.11 19.76
C ILE A 475 -3.67 -4.22 21.25
N SER A 476 -2.80 -4.88 22.01
CA SER A 476 -3.07 -5.18 23.43
C SER A 476 -1.83 -5.15 24.32
N GLU A 477 -1.99 -4.65 25.54
CA GLU A 477 -0.94 -4.64 26.56
C GLU A 477 0.43 -4.07 26.12
N PRO A 478 0.52 -2.86 25.54
CA PRO A 478 1.79 -2.13 25.52
C PRO A 478 2.28 -1.91 26.97
N LEU A 479 3.56 -2.17 27.23
CA LEU A 479 4.12 -2.20 28.58
C LEU A 479 4.27 -0.78 29.13
N ASN A 480 3.70 -0.54 30.30
CA ASN A 480 3.43 0.80 30.77
C ASN A 480 4.62 1.47 31.46
N ILE A 481 4.99 1.04 32.68
CA ILE A 481 6.16 1.55 33.41
C ILE A 481 7.37 0.64 33.13
N ALA A 482 7.71 0.52 31.85
CA ALA A 482 8.69 -0.45 31.34
C ALA A 482 10.15 0.09 31.24
N GLY A 483 10.38 1.36 31.56
CA GLY A 483 11.71 2.00 31.47
C GLY A 483 12.04 2.57 30.09
N HIS A 484 11.09 3.28 29.46
CA HIS A 484 11.28 3.94 28.16
C HIS A 484 12.44 4.95 28.20
N LYS A 485 13.48 4.73 27.37
CA LYS A 485 14.79 5.43 27.43
C LYS A 485 14.75 6.96 27.33
N ASN A 486 13.74 7.55 26.70
CA ASN A 486 13.61 9.01 26.56
C ASN A 486 12.90 9.70 27.76
N TYR A 487 12.43 8.94 28.76
CA TYR A 487 11.67 9.48 29.89
C TYR A 487 12.27 9.08 31.25
N PRO A 488 11.97 9.81 32.33
CA PRO A 488 12.38 9.43 33.68
C PRO A 488 11.86 8.04 34.07
N ALA A 489 12.63 7.31 34.88
CA ALA A 489 12.18 6.06 35.48
C ALA A 489 10.89 6.28 36.28
N GLY A 490 9.93 5.35 36.15
CA GLY A 490 8.57 5.50 36.70
C GLY A 490 7.56 6.15 35.74
N THR A 491 7.97 6.67 34.58
CA THR A 491 7.03 7.22 33.58
C THR A 491 6.20 6.12 32.92
N ALA A 492 4.89 6.34 32.84
CA ALA A 492 3.92 5.49 32.16
C ALA A 492 3.83 5.82 30.66
N HIS A 493 4.14 4.85 29.79
CA HIS A 493 4.19 5.01 28.32
C HIS A 493 3.55 3.81 27.57
N GLY A 494 2.56 3.14 28.18
CA GLY A 494 1.88 1.99 27.58
C GLY A 494 0.97 2.39 26.42
N TYR A 495 1.55 2.68 25.24
CA TYR A 495 0.87 3.32 24.12
C TYR A 495 0.54 2.36 22.97
N ALA A 496 -0.70 2.43 22.46
CA ALA A 496 -1.17 1.51 21.43
C ALA A 496 -0.69 1.88 20.02
N ALA A 497 -0.98 3.08 19.50
CA ALA A 497 -0.73 3.40 18.10
C ALA A 497 -0.37 4.87 17.79
N SER A 498 0.58 5.06 16.86
CA SER A 498 0.93 6.33 16.20
C SER A 498 0.52 6.27 14.71
N ILE A 499 -0.72 6.65 14.39
CA ILE A 499 -1.27 6.53 13.03
C ILE A 499 -1.14 7.83 12.23
N GLY A 500 -0.77 7.70 10.96
CA GLY A 500 -0.60 8.81 10.05
C GLY A 500 -0.51 8.34 8.61
N GLY A 501 -0.09 9.24 7.73
CA GLY A 501 0.04 9.02 6.30
C GLY A 501 -1.01 9.78 5.47
N ASP A 502 -0.69 10.03 4.20
CA ASP A 502 -1.46 10.84 3.25
C ASP A 502 -2.93 10.38 3.17
N VAL A 503 -3.19 9.07 3.01
CA VAL A 503 -4.51 8.49 3.33
C VAL A 503 -4.42 7.07 3.89
N GLY A 504 -5.21 6.79 4.93
CA GLY A 504 -5.17 5.49 5.63
C GLY A 504 -6.46 5.11 6.33
N SER A 505 -6.82 3.82 6.26
CA SER A 505 -7.98 3.23 6.94
C SER A 505 -7.56 2.40 8.15
N PHE A 506 -8.19 2.63 9.29
CA PHE A 506 -7.95 1.93 10.54
C PHE A 506 -9.30 1.46 11.06
N HIS A 507 -9.66 0.21 10.77
CA HIS A 507 -11.03 -0.26 11.00
C HIS A 507 -11.18 -1.67 11.54
N HIS A 508 -12.27 -1.90 12.29
CA HIS A 508 -12.60 -3.19 12.91
C HIS A 508 -11.48 -3.77 13.81
N ASN A 509 -10.60 -2.93 14.34
CA ASN A 509 -9.51 -3.36 15.23
C ASN A 509 -9.98 -3.40 16.68
N LEU A 510 -9.44 -4.34 17.47
CA LEU A 510 -9.57 -4.35 18.92
C LEU A 510 -8.31 -3.76 19.55
N ILE A 511 -8.45 -2.58 20.16
CA ILE A 511 -7.42 -2.00 21.01
C ILE A 511 -7.83 -2.22 22.45
N ALA A 512 -6.96 -2.79 23.28
CA ALA A 512 -7.30 -3.07 24.66
C ALA A 512 -6.11 -2.88 25.61
N HIS A 513 -6.38 -2.60 26.88
CA HIS A 513 -5.37 -2.69 27.95
C HIS A 513 -4.13 -1.79 27.72
N ALA A 514 -4.37 -0.55 27.28
CA ALA A 514 -3.34 0.45 26.99
C ALA A 514 -3.54 1.73 27.83
N GLU A 515 -2.45 2.33 28.30
CA GLU A 515 -2.47 3.58 29.07
C GLU A 515 -2.90 4.78 28.22
N GLY A 516 -2.57 4.77 26.93
CA GLY A 516 -2.79 5.90 26.04
C GLY A 516 -2.62 5.60 24.56
N ARG A 517 -2.81 6.65 23.75
CA ARG A 517 -2.67 6.61 22.29
C ARG A 517 -3.42 5.43 21.66
N SER A 518 -4.69 5.22 22.04
CA SER A 518 -5.55 4.22 21.40
C SER A 518 -5.52 4.41 19.88
N TRP A 519 -5.66 5.68 19.47
CA TRP A 519 -5.04 6.19 18.25
C TRP A 519 -4.42 7.56 18.56
N SER A 520 -3.12 7.73 18.41
CA SER A 520 -2.53 9.07 18.31
C SER A 520 -2.36 9.41 16.84
N MET A 521 -3.04 10.47 16.39
CA MET A 521 -2.88 10.99 15.04
C MET A 521 -1.55 11.72 14.95
N ALA A 522 -0.69 11.21 14.09
CA ALA A 522 0.60 11.76 13.69
C ALA A 522 0.56 11.98 12.17
N GLY A 523 -0.41 12.77 11.70
CA GLY A 523 -0.61 13.07 10.27
C GLY A 523 0.59 13.78 9.63
N GLY A 524 1.41 14.45 10.44
CA GLY A 524 2.64 15.09 10.00
C GLY A 524 2.40 16.35 9.18
N VAL A 525 3.34 16.66 8.30
CA VAL A 525 3.24 17.78 7.36
C VAL A 525 3.66 17.36 5.95
N ASP A 526 3.12 18.06 4.96
CA ASP A 526 3.40 17.83 3.55
C ASP A 526 4.74 18.48 3.11
N ALA A 527 4.98 18.47 1.79
CA ALA A 527 6.22 18.99 1.22
C ALA A 527 6.35 20.52 1.27
N ASP A 528 5.25 21.26 1.48
CA ASP A 528 5.20 22.72 1.71
C ASP A 528 5.05 23.06 3.20
N ALA A 529 5.18 22.05 4.08
CA ALA A 529 5.07 22.10 5.53
C ALA A 529 3.67 22.46 6.08
N ALA A 530 2.60 22.25 5.31
CA ALA A 530 1.23 22.31 5.83
C ALA A 530 0.83 20.99 6.50
N PHE A 531 -0.12 21.01 7.44
CA PHE A 531 -0.66 19.79 8.05
C PHE A 531 -1.12 18.77 7.01
N ALA A 532 -0.74 17.50 7.22
CA ALA A 532 -1.02 16.39 6.30
C ALA A 532 -1.87 15.28 6.93
N GLY A 533 -2.31 14.37 6.05
CA GLY A 533 -2.90 13.08 6.39
C GLY A 533 -4.43 13.05 6.49
N ARG A 534 -5.00 12.00 5.87
CA ARG A 534 -6.45 11.74 5.74
C ARG A 534 -6.79 10.39 6.37
N LEU A 535 -7.30 10.39 7.59
CA LEU A 535 -7.43 9.16 8.39
C LEU A 535 -8.90 8.71 8.52
N ASP A 536 -9.22 7.50 8.07
CA ASP A 536 -10.54 6.87 8.26
C ASP A 536 -10.48 5.90 9.43
N ILE A 537 -10.91 6.35 10.61
CA ILE A 537 -10.86 5.61 11.87
C ILE A 537 -12.28 5.12 12.17
N ARG A 538 -12.55 3.84 11.84
CA ARG A 538 -13.92 3.36 11.67
C ARG A 538 -14.24 2.03 12.35
N ASN A 539 -15.37 1.96 13.06
CA ASN A 539 -15.87 0.70 13.64
C ASN A 539 -14.84 -0.09 14.49
N ASN A 540 -13.87 0.58 15.13
CA ASN A 540 -12.93 -0.04 16.06
C ASN A 540 -13.55 -0.19 17.45
N VAL A 541 -13.06 -1.17 18.22
CA VAL A 541 -13.36 -1.32 19.65
C VAL A 541 -12.14 -0.91 20.47
N VAL A 542 -12.34 -0.06 21.47
CA VAL A 542 -11.29 0.33 22.42
C VAL A 542 -11.72 -0.01 23.84
N TYR A 543 -10.93 -0.79 24.56
CA TYR A 543 -11.27 -1.30 25.90
C TYR A 543 -10.19 -1.03 26.96
N ASN A 544 -10.62 -0.75 28.20
CA ASN A 544 -9.74 -0.55 29.36
C ASN A 544 -8.57 0.42 29.09
N PHE A 545 -8.88 1.57 28.49
CA PHE A 545 -7.93 2.66 28.26
C PHE A 545 -7.61 3.39 29.57
N GLY A 546 -6.38 3.90 29.70
CA GLY A 546 -5.89 4.61 30.89
C GLY A 546 -6.16 6.11 30.90
N GLY A 547 -5.15 6.89 31.29
CA GLY A 547 -5.22 8.35 31.44
C GLY A 547 -5.16 9.15 30.14
N ARG A 548 -4.98 8.48 28.99
CA ARG A 548 -4.98 9.05 27.63
C ARG A 548 -5.79 8.11 26.71
N VAL A 549 -6.33 8.61 25.61
CA VAL A 549 -7.22 7.81 24.71
C VAL A 549 -6.90 8.05 23.24
N THR A 550 -7.80 8.63 22.43
CA THR A 550 -7.55 9.00 21.02
C THR A 550 -7.36 10.51 20.89
N ASP A 551 -6.27 10.94 20.24
CA ASP A 551 -5.76 12.31 20.30
C ASP A 551 -4.77 12.64 19.15
N GLY A 552 -4.08 13.77 19.22
CA GLY A 552 -3.09 14.20 18.23
C GLY A 552 -3.68 15.03 17.09
N GLY A 553 -2.97 15.11 15.95
CA GLY A 553 -3.32 15.98 14.82
C GLY A 553 -3.18 15.30 13.44
N ALA A 554 -4.12 15.60 12.54
CA ALA A 554 -4.07 15.26 11.12
C ALA A 554 -4.85 16.32 10.30
N HIS A 555 -4.58 16.42 9.00
CA HIS A 555 -5.29 17.38 8.13
C HIS A 555 -6.80 17.11 8.12
N GLN A 556 -7.19 15.86 7.87
CA GLN A 556 -8.58 15.42 7.89
C GLN A 556 -8.70 14.06 8.57
N ALA A 557 -9.72 13.86 9.41
CA ALA A 557 -10.09 12.51 9.83
C ALA A 557 -11.60 12.28 9.90
N ASN A 558 -12.03 11.12 9.39
CA ASN A 558 -13.34 10.55 9.62
C ASN A 558 -13.23 9.64 10.86
N PHE A 559 -13.98 9.93 11.92
CA PHE A 559 -14.01 9.17 13.17
C PHE A 559 -15.43 8.65 13.41
N VAL A 560 -15.74 7.47 12.88
CA VAL A 560 -17.14 7.02 12.68
C VAL A 560 -17.40 5.62 13.21
N GLY A 561 -18.48 5.45 13.99
CA GLY A 561 -18.97 4.13 14.40
C GLY A 561 -18.08 3.35 15.38
N ASN A 562 -17.11 4.00 16.03
CA ASN A 562 -16.22 3.33 16.98
C ASN A 562 -16.89 3.16 18.35
N LEU A 563 -16.59 2.07 19.07
CA LEU A 563 -17.07 1.84 20.43
C LEU A 563 -15.93 1.86 21.45
N TYR A 564 -16.07 2.71 22.47
CA TYR A 564 -15.12 2.82 23.58
C TYR A 564 -15.78 2.26 24.84
N LYS A 565 -15.23 1.18 25.42
CA LYS A 565 -15.77 0.54 26.61
C LYS A 565 -14.85 0.77 27.80
N HIS A 566 -15.40 1.33 28.88
CA HIS A 566 -14.68 1.46 30.15
C HIS A 566 -14.31 0.08 30.70
N GLY A 567 -13.06 -0.05 31.16
CA GLY A 567 -12.61 -1.16 32.00
C GLY A 567 -12.10 -0.67 33.35
N PRO A 568 -11.57 -1.55 34.21
CA PRO A 568 -11.07 -1.24 35.55
C PRO A 568 -10.03 -0.10 35.69
N ALA A 569 -9.36 0.33 34.60
CA ALA A 569 -8.41 1.44 34.59
C ALA A 569 -8.98 2.76 34.00
N SER A 570 -10.19 2.72 33.42
CA SER A 570 -10.75 3.82 32.63
C SER A 570 -11.44 4.90 33.47
N THR A 571 -11.22 6.16 33.11
CA THR A 571 -11.84 7.33 33.77
C THR A 571 -12.32 8.41 32.79
N LEU A 572 -11.89 8.38 31.53
CA LEU A 572 -12.20 9.42 30.53
C LEU A 572 -13.57 9.19 29.88
N THR A 573 -14.41 10.23 29.81
CA THR A 573 -15.81 10.13 29.32
C THR A 573 -16.01 10.66 27.89
N TYR A 574 -14.97 10.52 27.06
CA TYR A 574 -14.90 10.94 25.67
C TYR A 574 -14.07 9.94 24.84
N ALA A 575 -14.29 9.87 23.54
CA ALA A 575 -13.53 8.97 22.66
C ALA A 575 -12.29 9.65 22.08
N PHE A 576 -12.44 10.89 21.57
CA PHE A 576 -11.43 11.56 20.74
C PHE A 576 -11.26 13.04 21.13
N ARG A 577 -10.02 13.48 21.40
CA ARG A 577 -9.64 14.88 21.58
C ARG A 577 -8.46 15.27 20.69
N PRO A 578 -8.68 15.86 19.50
CA PRO A 578 -7.58 16.35 18.68
C PRO A 578 -6.88 17.55 19.32
N ASN A 579 -5.56 17.60 19.16
CA ASN A 579 -4.65 18.59 19.73
C ASN A 579 -4.32 19.70 18.72
N TYR A 580 -4.69 20.93 19.04
CA TYR A 580 -4.26 22.12 18.29
C TYR A 580 -3.13 22.82 19.05
N GLU A 581 -1.92 22.26 18.91
CA GLU A 581 -0.70 22.69 19.63
C GLU A 581 0.41 23.28 18.73
N ASP A 582 0.42 22.95 17.43
CA ASP A 582 1.35 23.50 16.44
C ASP A 582 0.69 24.63 15.61
N ASP A 583 1.37 25.77 15.44
CA ASP A 583 0.92 26.90 14.60
C ASP A 583 1.44 26.77 13.16
N MET A 584 1.13 25.63 12.53
CA MET A 584 1.61 25.26 11.19
C MET A 584 0.57 25.58 10.09
N PRO A 585 1.01 25.78 8.83
CA PRO A 585 0.11 26.02 7.70
C PRO A 585 -0.93 24.91 7.47
N GLY A 586 -1.99 25.23 6.72
CA GLY A 586 -3.09 24.30 6.43
C GLY A 586 -4.18 24.32 7.51
N THR A 587 -4.87 23.20 7.69
CA THR A 587 -5.97 23.04 8.66
C THR A 587 -6.00 21.61 9.21
N GLN A 588 -6.56 21.44 10.41
CA GLN A 588 -6.87 20.12 10.98
C GLN A 588 -8.39 20.02 11.21
N GLN A 589 -9.07 19.10 10.54
CA GLN A 589 -10.54 19.06 10.47
C GLN A 589 -11.10 17.65 10.63
N TYR A 590 -12.24 17.52 11.29
CA TYR A 590 -12.71 16.23 11.81
C TYR A 590 -14.20 15.99 11.54
N HIS A 591 -14.57 14.78 11.15
CA HIS A 591 -15.95 14.32 11.07
C HIS A 591 -16.18 13.25 12.13
N CYS A 592 -17.09 13.50 13.08
CA CYS A 592 -17.36 12.59 14.18
C CYS A 592 -18.83 12.17 14.18
N SER A 593 -19.12 10.88 14.01
CA SER A 593 -20.48 10.37 13.81
C SER A 593 -20.68 8.94 14.33
N GLY A 594 -21.83 8.65 14.96
CA GLY A 594 -22.24 7.29 15.32
C GLY A 594 -21.36 6.53 16.31
N ASN A 595 -20.43 7.19 17.02
CA ASN A 595 -19.57 6.56 18.02
C ASN A 595 -20.32 6.37 19.35
N ALA A 596 -19.96 5.35 20.12
CA ALA A 596 -20.60 5.03 21.40
C ALA A 596 -19.58 4.82 22.53
N MET A 597 -19.99 5.19 23.75
CA MET A 597 -19.31 4.82 24.99
C MET A 597 -20.38 4.41 26.03
N PRO A 598 -20.67 3.11 26.16
CA PRO A 598 -21.76 2.62 27.02
C PRO A 598 -21.69 3.18 28.45
N GLY A 599 -22.82 3.72 28.92
CA GLY A 599 -22.92 4.43 30.20
C GLY A 599 -22.69 5.94 30.13
N PHE A 600 -22.20 6.48 29.00
CA PHE A 600 -21.89 7.91 28.85
C PHE A 600 -22.57 8.54 27.62
N PHE A 601 -22.42 7.95 26.43
CA PHE A 601 -23.07 8.39 25.19
C PHE A 601 -23.25 7.21 24.22
N ASP A 602 -24.17 7.35 23.26
CA ASP A 602 -24.45 6.36 22.23
C ASP A 602 -24.29 6.92 20.80
N GLU A 603 -24.48 6.04 19.82
CA GLU A 603 -24.46 6.32 18.39
C GLU A 603 -25.51 7.34 17.90
N LYS A 604 -26.47 7.74 18.74
CA LYS A 604 -27.54 8.72 18.44
C LYS A 604 -27.37 10.04 19.22
N SER A 605 -26.49 10.05 20.22
CA SER A 605 -26.13 11.20 21.04
C SER A 605 -25.37 12.25 20.23
N VAL A 606 -25.36 13.51 20.72
CA VAL A 606 -24.58 14.59 20.11
C VAL A 606 -23.09 14.23 20.12
N GLN A 607 -22.51 14.07 18.94
CA GLN A 607 -21.18 13.47 18.76
C GLN A 607 -20.03 14.46 19.01
N TYR A 608 -20.24 15.75 18.73
CA TYR A 608 -19.22 16.78 18.87
C TYR A 608 -19.81 18.14 19.29
N VAL A 609 -18.97 19.02 19.84
CA VAL A 609 -19.34 20.42 20.12
C VAL A 609 -19.12 21.27 18.87
N GLU A 610 -20.10 22.09 18.50
CA GLU A 610 -20.15 22.80 17.21
C GLU A 610 -19.00 23.82 17.01
N ASP A 611 -18.64 24.59 18.05
CA ASP A 611 -17.47 25.49 18.03
C ASP A 611 -16.12 24.75 18.16
N GLY A 612 -16.19 23.46 18.50
CA GLY A 612 -15.08 22.56 18.80
C GLY A 612 -14.50 22.65 20.21
N THR A 613 -14.77 23.71 20.97
CA THR A 613 -14.12 24.02 22.25
C THR A 613 -14.93 23.59 23.46
N GLY A 614 -14.49 22.52 24.13
CA GLY A 614 -15.10 21.98 25.37
C GLY A 614 -14.90 22.83 26.64
N GLY A 615 -15.07 24.15 26.54
CA GLY A 615 -14.62 25.13 27.52
C GLY A 615 -13.29 25.79 27.13
N GLY A 616 -13.07 27.00 27.63
CA GLY A 616 -11.95 27.86 27.21
C GLY A 616 -10.55 27.34 27.59
N LYS A 617 -9.53 28.09 27.15
CA LYS A 617 -8.07 27.80 27.02
C LYS A 617 -7.30 27.14 28.19
N LYS A 618 -7.94 26.68 29.27
CA LYS A 618 -7.35 25.86 30.36
C LYS A 618 -8.30 24.75 30.89
N SER A 619 -9.36 24.41 30.16
CA SER A 619 -10.37 23.41 30.57
C SER A 619 -9.93 21.97 30.29
N THR A 620 -9.09 21.40 31.16
CA THR A 620 -8.70 19.96 31.07
C THR A 620 -9.91 19.01 31.16
N ALA A 621 -11.00 19.46 31.76
CA ALA A 621 -12.25 18.70 31.86
C ALA A 621 -12.88 18.41 30.48
N GLY A 622 -12.79 19.33 29.52
CA GLY A 622 -13.55 19.30 28.27
C GLY A 622 -15.07 19.22 28.50
N PRO A 623 -15.86 18.81 27.48
CA PRO A 623 -17.24 18.40 27.69
C PRO A 623 -17.26 16.99 28.28
N LYS A 624 -18.16 16.74 29.23
CA LYS A 624 -18.41 15.37 29.71
C LYS A 624 -19.40 14.69 28.76
N ASN A 625 -19.18 13.41 28.49
CA ASN A 625 -20.12 12.53 27.80
C ASN A 625 -20.44 12.98 26.35
N ILE A 626 -19.46 13.56 25.66
CA ILE A 626 -19.52 13.85 24.22
C ILE A 626 -18.34 13.10 23.57
N ALA A 627 -18.57 12.47 22.41
CA ALA A 627 -17.58 11.61 21.78
C ALA A 627 -16.31 12.38 21.37
N CYS A 628 -16.47 13.58 20.81
CA CYS A 628 -15.40 14.37 20.20
C CYS A 628 -15.39 15.84 20.66
N SER A 629 -14.21 16.37 21.01
CA SER A 629 -14.02 17.80 21.31
C SER A 629 -12.54 18.20 21.15
N ALA A 630 -12.23 19.37 20.60
CA ALA A 630 -10.84 19.80 20.44
C ALA A 630 -10.22 20.25 21.78
N ASP A 631 -8.93 19.96 21.96
CA ASP A 631 -8.07 20.65 22.92
C ASP A 631 -7.24 21.70 22.15
N ILE A 632 -7.23 22.94 22.63
CA ILE A 632 -6.66 24.09 21.90
C ILE A 632 -5.77 24.91 22.82
N THR A 633 -4.45 24.78 22.62
CA THR A 633 -3.43 25.52 23.36
C THR A 633 -2.97 26.77 22.61
N ILE A 634 -3.01 26.77 21.27
CA ILE A 634 -2.60 27.93 20.45
C ILE A 634 -3.62 29.08 20.43
N ALA A 635 -3.14 30.28 20.06
CA ALA A 635 -3.88 31.51 20.33
C ALA A 635 -5.17 31.70 19.49
N LYS A 636 -5.20 31.23 18.24
CA LYS A 636 -6.30 31.47 17.27
C LYS A 636 -6.43 30.34 16.23
N VAL A 637 -7.21 29.29 16.51
CA VAL A 637 -7.66 28.35 15.44
C VAL A 637 -8.88 28.95 14.74
N ALA A 638 -8.64 29.66 13.63
CA ALA A 638 -9.65 30.49 12.97
C ALA A 638 -10.69 29.72 12.10
N TYR A 639 -10.43 28.44 11.79
CA TYR A 639 -11.29 27.60 10.96
C TYR A 639 -12.23 26.70 11.79
N GLN A 640 -13.24 26.13 11.14
CA GLN A 640 -14.16 25.13 11.72
C GLN A 640 -13.43 23.81 11.97
N LYS A 641 -13.66 23.19 13.14
CA LYS A 641 -12.98 21.98 13.60
C LYS A 641 -13.75 20.71 13.25
N PHE A 642 -15.05 20.69 13.54
CA PHE A 642 -15.91 19.53 13.31
C PHE A 642 -16.95 19.77 12.21
N PHE A 643 -17.14 18.77 11.34
CA PHE A 643 -18.03 18.82 10.18
C PHE A 643 -19.09 17.71 10.20
N PRO A 644 -20.31 17.96 9.70
CA PRO A 644 -21.42 17.00 9.70
C PRO A 644 -21.34 15.93 8.60
N LYS A 645 -20.34 15.99 7.71
CA LYS A 645 -20.13 15.03 6.61
C LYS A 645 -18.67 14.54 6.59
N PRO A 646 -18.40 13.30 6.14
CA PRO A 646 -17.05 12.82 5.83
C PRO A 646 -16.36 13.70 4.77
N PHE A 647 -15.03 13.75 4.81
CA PHE A 647 -14.24 14.53 3.83
C PHE A 647 -13.89 13.74 2.56
N PHE A 648 -13.87 12.40 2.65
CA PHE A 648 -13.48 11.48 1.59
C PHE A 648 -14.12 10.09 1.80
N ASP A 649 -14.19 9.29 0.73
CA ASP A 649 -14.77 7.95 0.76
C ASP A 649 -13.94 6.97 1.61
N SER A 650 -14.62 6.26 2.51
CA SER A 650 -13.99 5.34 3.46
C SER A 650 -13.55 4.01 2.84
N PHE A 651 -14.31 3.49 1.86
CA PHE A 651 -14.15 2.15 1.28
C PHE A 651 -14.20 0.98 2.31
N VAL A 652 -14.88 1.19 3.44
CA VAL A 652 -15.12 0.19 4.49
C VAL A 652 -16.62 -0.01 4.69
N THR A 653 -17.07 -1.27 4.70
CA THR A 653 -18.43 -1.67 5.05
C THR A 653 -18.71 -1.27 6.49
N THR A 654 -19.68 -0.37 6.68
CA THR A 654 -19.92 0.32 7.96
C THR A 654 -21.11 -0.26 8.69
N GLN A 655 -20.98 -0.45 9.99
CA GLN A 655 -22.05 -0.88 10.90
C GLN A 655 -22.28 0.19 11.99
N SER A 656 -23.29 0.01 12.85
CA SER A 656 -23.39 0.82 14.07
C SER A 656 -22.20 0.53 15.01
N ALA A 657 -21.96 1.39 16.02
CA ALA A 657 -20.95 1.10 17.04
C ALA A 657 -21.30 -0.13 17.88
N SER A 658 -22.60 -0.36 18.10
CA SER A 658 -23.13 -1.53 18.78
C SER A 658 -22.93 -2.83 17.98
N GLU A 659 -23.14 -2.83 16.66
CA GLU A 659 -22.89 -3.99 15.77
C GLU A 659 -21.40 -4.24 15.55
N ALA A 660 -20.61 -3.19 15.35
CA ALA A 660 -19.15 -3.28 15.20
C ALA A 660 -18.51 -3.98 16.40
N TYR A 661 -18.96 -3.69 17.62
CA TYR A 661 -18.50 -4.39 18.82
C TYR A 661 -18.70 -5.91 18.76
N LYS A 662 -19.85 -6.37 18.26
CA LYS A 662 -20.16 -7.80 18.11
C LYS A 662 -19.24 -8.47 17.08
N ILE A 663 -18.99 -7.80 15.95
CA ILE A 663 -18.12 -8.26 14.87
C ILE A 663 -16.66 -8.29 15.33
N VAL A 664 -16.14 -7.21 15.91
CA VAL A 664 -14.72 -7.08 16.29
C VAL A 664 -14.33 -8.08 17.38
N LEU A 665 -15.19 -8.33 18.38
CA LEU A 665 -14.92 -9.38 19.38
C LEU A 665 -14.99 -10.80 18.80
N SER A 666 -15.57 -10.98 17.61
CA SER A 666 -15.67 -12.27 16.92
C SER A 666 -14.60 -12.45 15.83
N ASP A 667 -13.96 -11.38 15.37
CA ASP A 667 -13.01 -11.38 14.26
C ASP A 667 -11.95 -10.27 14.38
N SER A 668 -11.14 -10.33 15.43
CA SER A 668 -9.94 -9.50 15.56
C SER A 668 -8.73 -10.25 16.14
N GLY A 669 -7.53 -9.82 15.73
CA GLY A 669 -6.28 -10.49 16.06
C GLY A 669 -6.01 -11.72 15.21
N VAL A 670 -5.03 -12.54 15.59
CA VAL A 670 -4.63 -13.70 14.80
C VAL A 670 -5.57 -14.86 15.08
N ALA A 671 -6.56 -15.07 14.20
CA ALA A 671 -7.51 -16.19 14.30
C ALA A 671 -6.96 -17.53 13.76
N GLN A 672 -6.13 -17.50 12.71
CA GLN A 672 -5.54 -18.67 12.05
C GLN A 672 -4.02 -18.75 12.28
N PRO A 673 -3.42 -19.95 12.42
CA PRO A 673 -4.06 -21.29 12.39
C PRO A 673 -4.86 -21.64 13.66
N VAL A 674 -4.70 -20.84 14.73
CA VAL A 674 -5.49 -20.79 15.97
C VAL A 674 -5.38 -19.38 16.58
N GLN A 675 -6.38 -18.96 17.36
CA GLN A 675 -6.26 -17.84 18.31
C GLN A 675 -5.57 -18.32 19.61
N ASP A 676 -4.59 -17.56 20.10
CA ASP A 676 -3.79 -17.90 21.29
C ASP A 676 -4.46 -17.49 22.60
N SER A 677 -3.90 -17.92 23.74
CA SER A 677 -4.51 -17.70 25.06
C SER A 677 -4.53 -16.23 25.46
N HIS A 678 -3.55 -15.44 24.99
CA HIS A 678 -3.52 -13.99 25.17
C HIS A 678 -4.64 -13.31 24.40
N ASP A 679 -4.72 -13.50 23.07
CA ASP A 679 -5.75 -12.88 22.23
C ASP A 679 -7.17 -13.28 22.71
N LYS A 680 -7.35 -14.55 23.12
CA LYS A 680 -8.60 -15.04 23.75
C LYS A 680 -8.93 -14.35 25.07
N ARG A 681 -7.94 -14.15 25.94
CA ARG A 681 -8.13 -13.46 27.23
C ARG A 681 -8.60 -12.03 26.98
N ILE A 682 -7.94 -11.31 26.09
CA ILE A 682 -8.27 -9.90 25.76
C ILE A 682 -9.72 -9.76 25.24
N VAL A 683 -10.17 -10.68 24.38
CA VAL A 683 -11.59 -10.72 23.94
C VAL A 683 -12.53 -10.98 25.11
N SER A 684 -12.22 -11.98 25.96
CA SER A 684 -13.04 -12.33 27.13
C SER A 684 -13.12 -11.19 28.16
N GLU A 685 -12.01 -10.52 28.45
CA GLU A 685 -11.91 -9.36 29.36
C GLU A 685 -12.72 -8.18 28.81
N THR A 686 -12.61 -7.93 27.49
CA THR A 686 -13.40 -6.90 26.80
C THR A 686 -14.90 -7.21 26.80
N LEU A 687 -15.30 -8.47 26.66
CA LEU A 687 -16.70 -8.88 26.75
C LEU A 687 -17.24 -8.69 28.17
N GLN A 688 -16.53 -9.21 29.17
CA GLN A 688 -16.94 -9.19 30.58
C GLN A 688 -16.83 -7.81 31.25
N GLY A 689 -16.00 -6.88 30.73
CA GLY A 689 -15.75 -5.59 31.36
C GLY A 689 -14.88 -5.67 32.61
N ASN A 690 -13.97 -6.65 32.66
CA ASN A 690 -13.04 -6.87 33.78
C ASN A 690 -11.57 -6.92 33.30
N ALA A 691 -10.66 -7.23 34.24
CA ALA A 691 -9.25 -7.49 33.94
C ALA A 691 -8.69 -8.47 34.98
N THR A 692 -7.99 -9.50 34.51
CA THR A 692 -7.42 -10.61 35.28
C THR A 692 -6.14 -10.15 36.00
N TYR A 693 -5.25 -9.50 35.26
CA TYR A 693 -3.93 -9.08 35.73
C TYR A 693 -3.90 -7.61 36.14
N THR A 694 -2.80 -7.19 36.77
CA THR A 694 -2.58 -5.82 37.28
C THR A 694 -1.11 -5.48 37.13
N GLY A 695 -0.80 -4.26 36.67
CA GLY A 695 0.58 -3.79 36.55
C GLY A 695 1.31 -3.84 37.90
N SER A 696 2.47 -4.46 37.91
CA SER A 696 3.25 -4.69 39.14
C SER A 696 3.94 -3.45 39.69
N VAL A 697 3.99 -2.34 38.93
CA VAL A 697 4.60 -1.06 39.31
C VAL A 697 3.55 0.05 39.31
N GLY A 698 2.71 0.13 38.28
CA GLY A 698 1.65 1.14 38.16
C GLY A 698 0.36 0.78 38.89
N HIS A 699 0.21 -0.47 39.35
CA HIS A 699 -0.94 -1.01 40.09
C HIS A 699 -2.32 -0.82 39.41
N LYS A 700 -2.31 -0.56 38.10
CA LYS A 700 -3.51 -0.43 37.26
C LYS A 700 -3.98 -1.80 36.79
N ARG A 701 -5.26 -2.10 37.01
CA ARG A 701 -5.88 -3.37 36.60
C ARG A 701 -5.95 -3.45 35.07
N GLY A 702 -5.34 -4.50 34.52
CA GLY A 702 -5.24 -4.70 33.08
C GLY A 702 -4.43 -3.63 32.35
N ILE A 703 -3.49 -2.95 33.00
CA ILE A 703 -2.44 -2.17 32.33
C ILE A 703 -1.12 -2.67 32.92
N ILE A 704 -0.35 -3.43 32.14
CA ILE A 704 0.81 -4.17 32.65
C ILE A 704 2.12 -3.39 32.49
N ASP A 705 3.09 -3.63 33.37
CA ASP A 705 4.38 -2.92 33.34
C ASP A 705 5.51 -3.79 32.74
N LYS A 706 5.35 -5.12 32.82
CA LYS A 706 6.25 -6.12 32.22
C LYS A 706 5.49 -7.38 31.83
N THR A 707 6.01 -8.13 30.86
CA THR A 707 5.41 -9.40 30.40
C THR A 707 5.23 -10.44 31.52
N ALA A 708 6.09 -10.41 32.54
CA ALA A 708 5.96 -11.28 33.71
C ALA A 708 4.70 -11.02 34.55
N ASP A 709 4.04 -9.86 34.41
CA ASP A 709 2.78 -9.55 35.12
C ASP A 709 1.61 -10.42 34.63
N VAL A 710 1.73 -11.01 33.44
CA VAL A 710 0.77 -11.98 32.85
C VAL A 710 1.33 -13.41 32.76
N GLY A 711 2.49 -13.67 33.39
CA GLY A 711 3.19 -14.96 33.33
C GLY A 711 4.17 -15.13 32.16
N GLY A 712 4.30 -14.13 31.28
CA GLY A 712 5.16 -14.18 30.10
C GLY A 712 4.46 -14.76 28.86
N LEU A 713 5.25 -15.22 27.89
CA LEU A 713 4.75 -15.88 26.68
C LEU A 713 4.30 -17.32 27.02
N GLU A 714 3.12 -17.72 26.53
CA GLU A 714 2.68 -19.12 26.61
C GLU A 714 3.57 -20.05 25.77
N ASP A 715 3.49 -21.36 26.00
CA ASP A 715 4.24 -22.32 25.18
C ASP A 715 3.83 -22.26 23.69
N PHE A 716 4.79 -22.00 22.81
CA PHE A 716 4.67 -21.99 21.36
C PHE A 716 5.64 -23.03 20.77
N PRO A 717 5.32 -24.34 20.87
CA PRO A 717 6.26 -25.41 20.58
C PRO A 717 6.58 -25.49 19.09
N LYS A 718 7.86 -25.76 18.75
CA LYS A 718 8.30 -25.88 17.35
C LYS A 718 7.53 -27.00 16.67
N THR A 719 6.69 -26.63 15.71
CA THR A 719 5.93 -27.55 14.86
C THR A 719 6.48 -27.46 13.43
N THR A 720 6.52 -28.57 12.69
CA THR A 720 7.00 -28.61 11.29
C THR A 720 6.00 -29.39 10.44
N ARG A 721 5.71 -28.93 9.22
CA ARG A 721 4.87 -29.64 8.24
C ARG A 721 5.60 -30.87 7.69
N PRO A 722 4.89 -31.98 7.38
CA PRO A 722 5.49 -33.09 6.64
C PRO A 722 5.79 -32.65 5.20
N LYS A 723 6.79 -33.26 4.56
CA LYS A 723 7.13 -33.02 3.14
C LYS A 723 6.04 -33.43 2.15
N THR A 724 5.01 -34.13 2.61
CA THR A 724 3.81 -34.53 1.86
C THR A 724 2.61 -33.64 2.17
N TRP A 725 2.87 -32.41 2.65
CA TRP A 725 1.85 -31.37 2.74
C TRP A 725 1.81 -30.53 1.47
N ASP A 726 2.99 -30.19 0.95
CA ASP A 726 3.26 -29.47 -0.29
C ASP A 726 4.51 -30.15 -0.86
N ALA A 727 4.29 -31.12 -1.75
CA ALA A 727 5.36 -31.97 -2.28
C ALA A 727 6.07 -31.34 -3.48
N ASN A 728 5.53 -30.27 -4.06
CA ASN A 728 6.03 -29.64 -5.28
C ASN A 728 6.75 -28.29 -5.02
N GLY A 729 6.56 -27.69 -3.84
CA GLY A 729 7.16 -26.40 -3.43
C GLY A 729 6.50 -25.18 -4.06
N ASP A 730 5.19 -25.21 -4.34
CA ASP A 730 4.44 -24.09 -4.93
C ASP A 730 3.61 -23.27 -3.93
N GLY A 731 3.68 -23.60 -2.63
CA GLY A 731 3.02 -22.91 -1.53
C GLY A 731 1.58 -23.34 -1.28
N ILE A 732 1.06 -24.29 -2.05
CA ILE A 732 -0.29 -24.84 -1.96
C ILE A 732 -0.21 -26.22 -1.29
N ALA A 733 -1.23 -26.59 -0.51
CA ALA A 733 -1.29 -27.95 0.00
C ALA A 733 -1.66 -28.96 -1.10
N ASP A 734 -1.05 -30.15 -1.10
CA ASP A 734 -1.30 -31.24 -2.06
C ASP A 734 -2.78 -31.71 -2.10
N TRP A 735 -3.58 -31.34 -1.09
CA TRP A 735 -5.03 -31.61 -1.00
C TRP A 735 -5.92 -30.51 -1.57
N TRP A 736 -5.37 -29.37 -2.01
CA TRP A 736 -6.14 -28.27 -2.59
C TRP A 736 -6.70 -28.65 -3.97
N ASP A 737 -7.92 -28.21 -4.27
CA ASP A 737 -8.59 -28.52 -5.55
C ASP A 737 -8.11 -27.67 -6.74
N GLY A 738 -7.15 -26.78 -6.52
CA GLY A 738 -6.63 -25.85 -7.52
C GLY A 738 -7.53 -24.63 -7.77
N SER A 739 -8.62 -24.46 -7.00
CA SER A 739 -9.51 -23.31 -7.16
C SER A 739 -8.84 -21.99 -6.76
N THR A 740 -9.30 -20.90 -7.36
CA THR A 740 -8.76 -19.54 -7.14
C THR A 740 -9.47 -18.77 -6.02
N GLY A 741 -10.61 -19.28 -5.54
CA GLY A 741 -11.52 -18.54 -4.66
C GLY A 741 -12.28 -17.38 -5.33
N GLY A 742 -12.14 -17.18 -6.65
CA GLY A 742 -12.85 -16.16 -7.42
C GLY A 742 -12.05 -15.60 -8.61
N ASP A 743 -12.66 -14.67 -9.34
CA ASP A 743 -11.99 -13.92 -10.40
C ASP A 743 -10.91 -12.99 -9.85
N GLY A 744 -9.79 -12.87 -10.57
CA GLY A 744 -8.69 -11.98 -10.17
C GLY A 744 -7.73 -12.54 -9.11
N TYR A 745 -7.76 -13.85 -8.86
CA TYR A 745 -6.86 -14.55 -7.95
C TYR A 745 -6.14 -15.72 -8.64
N THR A 746 -4.93 -16.03 -8.17
CA THR A 746 -4.20 -17.26 -8.49
C THR A 746 -4.66 -18.44 -7.62
N PRO A 747 -4.39 -19.71 -7.99
CA PRO A 747 -4.69 -20.87 -7.14
C PRO A 747 -4.06 -20.80 -5.74
N LEU A 748 -2.83 -20.26 -5.67
CA LEU A 748 -2.14 -19.97 -4.41
C LEU A 748 -2.93 -18.98 -3.54
N GLU A 749 -3.45 -17.91 -4.13
CA GLU A 749 -4.30 -16.97 -3.39
C GLU A 749 -5.63 -17.60 -2.97
N GLY A 750 -6.22 -18.49 -3.77
CA GLY A 750 -7.38 -19.29 -3.39
C GLY A 750 -7.13 -20.09 -2.10
N TYR A 751 -6.05 -20.86 -2.07
CA TYR A 751 -5.60 -21.60 -0.89
C TYR A 751 -5.28 -20.66 0.30
N LEU A 752 -4.55 -19.56 0.08
CA LEU A 752 -4.23 -18.59 1.14
C LEU A 752 -5.48 -17.88 1.70
N ASN A 753 -6.52 -17.70 0.90
CA ASN A 753 -7.80 -17.14 1.32
C ASN A 753 -8.60 -18.17 2.15
N PHE A 754 -8.68 -19.43 1.70
CA PHE A 754 -9.28 -20.52 2.47
C PHE A 754 -8.61 -20.67 3.85
N MET A 755 -7.27 -20.70 3.87
CA MET A 755 -6.49 -20.86 5.10
C MET A 755 -6.61 -19.68 6.08
N ALA A 756 -7.04 -18.49 5.63
CA ALA A 756 -7.15 -17.29 6.46
C ALA A 756 -8.51 -17.14 7.16
N GLU A 757 -9.57 -17.70 6.57
CA GLU A 757 -10.90 -17.72 7.17
C GLU A 757 -11.07 -18.96 8.08
N PRO A 758 -12.08 -19.00 8.97
CA PRO A 758 -12.35 -20.17 9.81
C PRO A 758 -12.58 -21.44 8.99
N HIS A 759 -11.89 -22.54 9.31
CA HIS A 759 -11.99 -23.80 8.57
C HIS A 759 -11.72 -25.05 9.44
N VAL A 760 -12.21 -26.20 8.98
CA VAL A 760 -11.85 -27.54 9.51
C VAL A 760 -11.19 -28.41 8.44
N LEU A 761 -10.35 -29.35 8.88
CA LEU A 761 -9.68 -30.35 8.05
C LEU A 761 -10.19 -31.73 8.49
N VAL A 762 -10.88 -32.46 7.62
CA VAL A 762 -11.59 -33.70 7.97
C VAL A 762 -11.26 -34.82 6.99
N SER A 763 -11.25 -36.06 7.46
CA SER A 763 -11.03 -37.22 6.60
C SER A 763 -12.34 -37.64 5.89
N PRO A 764 -12.29 -38.32 4.73
CA PRO A 764 -13.48 -38.90 4.11
C PRO A 764 -14.24 -39.82 5.08
N ALA A 765 -15.56 -39.92 4.90
CA ALA A 765 -16.47 -40.68 5.79
C ALA A 765 -16.37 -40.37 7.30
N SER A 766 -15.76 -39.25 7.69
CA SER A 766 -15.55 -38.84 9.09
C SER A 766 -16.35 -37.58 9.45
N GLU A 767 -16.49 -37.30 10.74
CA GLU A 767 -17.15 -36.09 11.24
C GLU A 767 -16.17 -35.06 11.80
N ALA A 768 -16.50 -33.77 11.60
CA ALA A 768 -15.93 -32.65 12.32
C ALA A 768 -17.03 -31.94 13.12
N VAL A 769 -16.69 -31.50 14.33
CA VAL A 769 -17.50 -30.54 15.10
C VAL A 769 -16.94 -29.16 14.83
N ILE A 770 -17.84 -28.19 14.69
CA ILE A 770 -17.55 -26.76 14.50
C ILE A 770 -18.14 -26.01 15.70
N ASP A 771 -17.30 -25.33 16.47
CA ASP A 771 -17.75 -24.33 17.45
C ASP A 771 -18.28 -23.07 16.75
N LEU A 772 -19.60 -22.85 16.78
CA LEU A 772 -20.21 -21.64 16.22
C LEU A 772 -20.21 -20.49 17.22
N ALA A 773 -20.13 -20.75 18.53
CA ALA A 773 -20.02 -19.72 19.55
C ALA A 773 -18.68 -18.95 19.42
N GLY A 774 -17.58 -19.67 19.18
CA GLY A 774 -16.28 -19.07 18.86
C GLY A 774 -16.29 -18.15 17.62
N LEU A 775 -17.20 -18.37 16.66
CA LEU A 775 -17.36 -17.51 15.48
C LEU A 775 -18.20 -16.24 15.74
N ALA A 776 -18.84 -16.15 16.92
CA ALA A 776 -19.82 -15.13 17.27
C ALA A 776 -19.66 -14.64 18.73
N MET A 777 -18.43 -14.64 19.28
CA MET A 777 -18.14 -14.33 20.69
C MET A 777 -18.70 -12.98 21.18
N GLY A 778 -18.88 -12.01 20.30
CA GLY A 778 -19.47 -10.71 20.63
C GLY A 778 -21.00 -10.63 20.62
N PHE A 779 -21.70 -11.66 20.13
CA PHE A 779 -23.15 -11.63 19.89
C PHE A 779 -23.95 -12.10 21.13
N VAL A 780 -25.14 -11.54 21.32
CA VAL A 780 -25.97 -11.73 22.51
C VAL A 780 -26.96 -12.88 22.30
N LYS A 781 -26.64 -14.07 22.82
CA LYS A 781 -27.42 -15.31 22.63
C LYS A 781 -27.61 -15.64 21.13
N PRO A 782 -26.51 -15.83 20.36
CA PRO A 782 -26.60 -16.03 18.92
C PRO A 782 -27.34 -17.33 18.56
N SER A 783 -28.12 -17.24 17.49
CA SER A 783 -28.68 -18.34 16.73
C SER A 783 -27.96 -18.45 15.38
N PHE A 784 -27.94 -19.64 14.80
CA PHE A 784 -27.09 -19.96 13.65
C PHE A 784 -27.83 -20.70 12.54
N LYS A 785 -27.44 -20.41 11.31
CA LYS A 785 -27.77 -21.20 10.12
C LYS A 785 -26.50 -21.42 9.31
N VAL A 786 -26.29 -22.64 8.81
CA VAL A 786 -25.11 -22.98 7.99
C VAL A 786 -25.58 -23.49 6.64
N ASP A 787 -25.19 -22.80 5.58
CA ASP A 787 -25.51 -23.12 4.19
C ASP A 787 -24.25 -23.49 3.39
N GLY A 788 -24.42 -24.10 2.22
CA GLY A 788 -23.36 -24.28 1.22
C GLY A 788 -22.82 -25.69 1.05
N ALA A 789 -23.15 -26.63 1.95
CA ALA A 789 -22.72 -28.03 1.87
C ALA A 789 -23.30 -28.73 0.62
N LYS A 790 -22.45 -29.50 -0.08
CA LYS A 790 -22.72 -30.17 -1.36
C LYS A 790 -22.11 -31.57 -1.40
N ILE A 791 -20.86 -31.67 -0.98
CA ILE A 791 -20.06 -32.88 -0.78
C ILE A 791 -20.50 -33.56 0.53
N GLY A 792 -20.47 -32.82 1.64
CA GLY A 792 -20.84 -33.32 2.98
C GLY A 792 -22.31 -33.15 3.35
N THR A 793 -22.59 -33.17 4.64
CA THR A 793 -23.85 -32.74 5.25
C THR A 793 -23.54 -31.98 6.54
N VAL A 794 -24.31 -30.92 6.83
CA VAL A 794 -24.17 -30.13 8.06
C VAL A 794 -25.47 -30.11 8.86
N VAL A 795 -25.37 -30.28 10.18
CA VAL A 795 -26.49 -30.22 11.13
C VAL A 795 -26.13 -29.23 12.24
N VAL A 796 -27.00 -28.24 12.48
CA VAL A 796 -26.79 -27.23 13.54
C VAL A 796 -27.39 -27.75 14.85
N GLU A 797 -26.54 -27.93 15.85
CA GLU A 797 -26.86 -28.45 17.19
C GLU A 797 -26.71 -27.30 18.21
N GLY A 798 -27.60 -26.32 18.12
CA GLY A 798 -27.59 -25.12 18.97
C GLY A 798 -26.42 -24.19 18.63
N VAL A 799 -25.40 -24.14 19.50
CA VAL A 799 -24.19 -23.30 19.33
C VAL A 799 -23.03 -24.02 18.64
N LYS A 800 -23.29 -25.20 18.05
CA LYS A 800 -22.33 -26.00 17.30
C LYS A 800 -22.92 -26.44 15.97
N ALA A 801 -22.07 -26.80 15.02
CA ALA A 801 -22.48 -27.62 13.88
C ALA A 801 -21.70 -28.94 13.85
N ARG A 802 -22.41 -30.02 13.52
CA ARG A 802 -21.84 -31.30 13.12
C ARG A 802 -21.71 -31.30 11.60
N TYR A 803 -20.52 -31.57 11.10
CA TYR A 803 -20.25 -31.74 9.68
C TYR A 803 -19.83 -33.18 9.42
N SER A 804 -20.57 -33.89 8.57
CA SER A 804 -20.27 -35.27 8.17
C SER A 804 -19.75 -35.28 6.73
N ALA A 805 -18.49 -35.65 6.53
CA ALA A 805 -17.82 -35.67 5.24
C ALA A 805 -18.17 -36.96 4.45
N LYS A 806 -18.28 -36.86 3.12
CA LYS A 806 -18.55 -38.02 2.24
C LYS A 806 -17.35 -38.40 1.38
N SER A 807 -16.93 -37.51 0.49
CA SER A 807 -15.79 -37.71 -0.43
C SER A 807 -14.79 -36.55 -0.33
N ILE A 808 -13.59 -36.76 -0.88
CA ILE A 808 -12.52 -35.75 -0.96
C ILE A 808 -13.01 -34.49 -1.71
N GLY A 809 -12.52 -33.31 -1.29
CA GLY A 809 -12.78 -32.02 -1.94
C GLY A 809 -12.81 -30.83 -0.98
N ILE A 810 -13.03 -29.64 -1.52
CA ILE A 810 -13.15 -28.38 -0.78
C ILE A 810 -14.61 -27.93 -0.74
N GLU A 811 -15.05 -27.39 0.40
CA GLU A 811 -16.30 -26.63 0.50
C GLU A 811 -16.10 -25.24 1.10
N HIS A 812 -16.94 -24.32 0.63
CA HIS A 812 -17.14 -23.00 1.22
C HIS A 812 -18.57 -22.93 1.75
N LEU A 813 -18.70 -23.04 3.07
CA LEU A 813 -19.95 -22.84 3.79
C LEU A 813 -20.15 -21.35 4.11
N THR A 814 -21.40 -20.96 4.37
CA THR A 814 -21.74 -19.65 4.93
C THR A 814 -22.39 -19.87 6.29
N VAL A 815 -21.78 -19.32 7.35
CA VAL A 815 -22.36 -19.29 8.69
C VAL A 815 -23.10 -17.96 8.84
N SER A 816 -24.43 -18.00 8.84
CA SER A 816 -25.28 -16.87 9.20
C SER A 816 -25.51 -16.85 10.72
N ILE A 817 -25.40 -15.66 11.30
CA ILE A 817 -25.51 -15.38 12.73
C ILE A 817 -26.63 -14.35 12.92
N GLU A 818 -27.57 -14.64 13.81
CA GLU A 818 -28.62 -13.69 14.23
C GLU A 818 -28.82 -13.79 15.74
N ASP A 819 -28.79 -12.66 16.44
CA ASP A 819 -28.78 -12.63 17.90
C ASP A 819 -30.02 -11.99 18.55
N GLY A 820 -30.09 -12.05 19.88
CA GLY A 820 -31.26 -11.62 20.66
C GLY A 820 -31.58 -10.13 20.60
N ASP A 821 -30.68 -9.29 20.08
CA ASP A 821 -30.94 -7.87 19.84
C ASP A 821 -31.36 -7.60 18.39
N GLY A 822 -31.40 -8.64 17.54
CA GLY A 822 -31.70 -8.55 16.11
C GLY A 822 -30.50 -8.22 15.21
N SER A 823 -29.27 -8.20 15.75
CA SER A 823 -28.06 -8.00 14.95
C SER A 823 -27.80 -9.22 14.06
N LYS A 824 -27.51 -9.00 12.77
CA LYS A 824 -27.31 -10.05 11.76
C LYS A 824 -25.94 -9.93 11.11
N TRP A 825 -25.27 -11.06 10.91
CA TRP A 825 -23.98 -11.12 10.24
C TRP A 825 -23.78 -12.48 9.53
N SER A 826 -22.84 -12.55 8.60
CA SER A 826 -22.54 -13.77 7.85
C SER A 826 -21.04 -13.89 7.61
N ARG A 827 -20.48 -15.08 7.85
CA ARG A 827 -19.06 -15.38 7.66
C ARG A 827 -18.85 -16.54 6.68
N PRO A 828 -17.79 -16.52 5.85
CA PRO A 828 -17.32 -17.72 5.18
C PRO A 828 -16.80 -18.74 6.20
N PHE A 829 -16.95 -20.02 5.90
CA PHE A 829 -16.34 -21.10 6.67
C PHE A 829 -15.86 -22.22 5.73
N GLY A 830 -14.61 -22.63 5.84
CA GLY A 830 -14.00 -23.64 4.97
C GLY A 830 -14.12 -25.07 5.50
N VAL A 831 -14.30 -26.04 4.61
CA VAL A 831 -14.05 -27.45 4.90
C VAL A 831 -13.10 -28.01 3.84
N ALA A 832 -12.01 -28.64 4.27
CA ALA A 832 -11.16 -29.44 3.39
C ALA A 832 -11.30 -30.91 3.78
N ILE A 833 -11.72 -31.74 2.82
CA ILE A 833 -11.91 -33.18 3.00
C ILE A 833 -10.78 -33.90 2.27
N PHE A 834 -9.88 -34.55 3.00
CA PHE A 834 -8.73 -35.27 2.43
C PHE A 834 -8.18 -36.34 3.39
N GLU A 835 -7.45 -37.32 2.85
CA GLU A 835 -6.88 -38.41 3.65
C GLU A 835 -5.88 -37.88 4.69
N GLY A 836 -6.11 -38.19 5.97
CA GLY A 836 -5.34 -37.65 7.09
C GLY A 836 -5.83 -36.29 7.62
N GLY A 837 -6.91 -35.73 7.06
CA GLY A 837 -7.59 -34.55 7.60
C GLY A 837 -8.06 -34.79 9.04
N SER A 838 -7.38 -34.15 9.99
CA SER A 838 -7.52 -34.40 11.44
C SER A 838 -7.53 -33.11 12.29
N LYS A 839 -8.53 -32.26 12.06
CA LYS A 839 -8.91 -31.15 12.95
C LYS A 839 -10.41 -31.17 13.26
N SER A 840 -10.76 -31.65 14.46
CA SER A 840 -11.86 -31.04 15.21
C SER A 840 -11.41 -29.67 15.72
N VAL A 841 -12.27 -28.65 15.65
CA VAL A 841 -11.99 -27.28 16.13
C VAL A 841 -12.93 -26.91 17.26
#